data_AF-A0A6L7QMR2-F1
#
_entry.id   AF-A0A6L7QMR2-F1
#
_cell.length_a   1.000
_cell.length_b   1.000
_cell.length_c   1.000
_cell.angle_alpha   90.00
_cell.angle_beta   90.00
_cell.angle_gamma   90.00
#
_symmetry.space_group_name_H-M   'P 1'
#
loop_
_entity.id
_entity.type
_entity.pdbx_description
1 polymer ?
#
loop_
_entity_poly.entity_id
_entity_poly.type
_entity_poly.pdbx_seq_one_letter_code
_entity_poly.pdbx_strand_id
1 'polypeptide(L)'
;MLCFLKCRVVEHWVVLAALVCAGLSAPAEGQRHPESGGPLPYYNPAPGTPQDPPWKKRPPFLRGPQDRYDRGLGRAFLNTAVSVPYLNYADEKYISYFRETVAWATPSGRALRTRNVGWDRIGNYMGGGYQRLLTIEESRSGNDFSGASYIDHKYRSFRVGHYTHKDLHWVATLGNLTTRSDVRTIFTPLTLVNSKLNVLRMDINYKERDRATLLYSRGGEQAGAQLFSKWAFGQEGDDAWDNSPVLLFGGHYQHEVGSFASVGGTLINQIMAAPVLSRSSAWRGDLPYEMLGPKTIRVFVADDSPDDARANAIVYGVDIVLEGERSTEPVRLTSLDDDPDYDPLLEAGPPEGGAVYAGGGREAEGKVPVVYTFVLPPDVTVRSTRFIADVAGDYRVGVSQTHDFFNIDRRGNAAITESAWPAPIASAGERAIRRPFKWYTDEDEEIYYTVVRADGSDGTGANRRLVSFDYGIPTGQSLASINYQVDLVGLDISGEVAHNLQNFMFPIGNNEGQRSSERALVWWVKGVKDLAGGLALGGEIYRMDPDYGGGYDSYRGGMAFHYDGQPAPGERTSTVTEEFPLHEDNDDHDLFPDEHTEDTATAEPRALYPGNANAQVYPGLDENVDNIPDMDRNENFIVDWEEAFLTYDSEPPEFVYGIDFNNNNVPDFRENDDKPDYPYPRDQKGQHIFIRYD
;
A
#
# COMPACT_ATOMS: atom_id res chain seq x y z
N MET A 1 15.86 -32.98 35.51
CA MET A 1 15.84 -31.69 34.79
C MET A 1 15.14 -31.75 33.41
N LEU A 2 15.02 -32.91 32.74
CA LEU A 2 14.36 -32.99 31.42
C LEU A 2 12.81 -32.92 31.40
N CYS A 3 12.10 -33.10 32.52
CA CYS A 3 10.62 -32.95 32.53
C CYS A 3 10.15 -31.48 32.47
N PHE A 4 10.95 -30.52 32.92
CA PHE A 4 10.52 -29.11 32.99
C PHE A 4 10.53 -28.38 31.64
N LEU A 5 11.30 -28.83 30.66
CA LEU A 5 11.25 -28.25 29.30
C LEU A 5 10.01 -28.71 28.51
N LYS A 6 9.47 -29.91 28.79
CA LYS A 6 8.34 -30.46 28.01
C LYS A 6 7.00 -29.76 28.25
N CYS A 7 6.79 -29.15 29.43
CA CYS A 7 5.54 -28.41 29.72
C CYS A 7 5.54 -27.02 29.10
N ARG A 8 6.66 -26.29 29.10
CA ARG A 8 6.73 -24.92 28.56
C ARG A 8 6.49 -24.82 27.06
N VAL A 9 6.82 -25.86 26.28
CA VAL A 9 6.51 -25.87 24.84
C VAL A 9 4.99 -25.94 24.64
N VAL A 10 4.29 -26.79 25.39
CA VAL A 10 2.82 -26.95 25.27
C VAL A 10 2.08 -25.67 25.67
N GLU A 11 2.54 -24.95 26.70
CA GLU A 11 1.92 -23.66 27.09
C GLU A 11 1.98 -22.59 25.98
N HIS A 12 3.06 -22.51 25.20
CA HIS A 12 3.16 -21.52 24.11
C HIS A 12 2.27 -21.89 22.90
N TRP A 13 2.15 -23.18 22.56
CA TRP A 13 1.21 -23.61 21.52
C TRP A 13 -0.25 -23.39 21.91
N VAL A 14 -0.59 -23.48 23.20
CA VAL A 14 -1.94 -23.12 23.71
C VAL A 14 -2.19 -21.62 23.63
N VAL A 15 -1.19 -20.76 23.84
CA VAL A 15 -1.34 -19.31 23.64
C VAL A 15 -1.50 -18.94 22.16
N LEU A 16 -0.76 -19.60 21.25
CA LEU A 16 -0.91 -19.41 19.81
C LEU A 16 -2.31 -19.85 19.33
N ALA A 17 -2.77 -21.04 19.78
CA ALA A 17 -4.12 -21.52 19.49
C ALA A 17 -5.22 -20.67 20.14
N ALA A 18 -4.98 -20.07 21.31
CA ALA A 18 -5.92 -19.16 21.95
C ALA A 18 -6.02 -17.80 21.23
N LEU A 19 -4.94 -17.30 20.62
CA LEU A 19 -4.97 -16.13 19.74
C LEU A 19 -5.76 -16.41 18.45
N VAL A 20 -5.50 -17.56 17.81
CA VAL A 20 -6.28 -18.01 16.64
C VAL A 20 -7.76 -18.18 16.97
N CYS A 21 -8.11 -18.79 18.11
CA CYS A 21 -9.50 -18.98 18.52
C CYS A 21 -10.18 -17.70 19.03
N ALA A 22 -9.45 -16.72 19.58
CA ALA A 22 -10.02 -15.43 19.98
C ALA A 22 -10.37 -14.57 18.76
N GLY A 23 -9.53 -14.59 17.72
CA GLY A 23 -9.79 -13.91 16.44
C GLY A 23 -11.07 -14.40 15.73
N LEU A 24 -11.49 -15.65 15.98
CA LEU A 24 -12.72 -16.23 15.42
C LEU A 24 -14.03 -15.78 16.11
N SER A 25 -13.97 -14.84 17.06
CA SER A 25 -15.14 -14.44 17.88
C SER A 25 -15.51 -12.96 17.84
N ALA A 26 -14.84 -12.15 17.02
CA ALA A 26 -15.30 -10.80 16.72
C ALA A 26 -16.53 -10.86 15.78
N PRO A 27 -17.63 -10.14 16.07
CA PRO A 27 -18.72 -9.96 15.10
C PRO A 27 -18.21 -9.09 13.95
N ALA A 28 -17.73 -9.74 12.90
CA ALA A 28 -17.24 -9.09 11.68
C ALA A 28 -18.40 -8.83 10.70
N GLU A 29 -19.25 -7.87 11.08
CA GLU A 29 -19.92 -6.99 10.11
C GLU A 29 -18.80 -6.32 9.27
N GLY A 30 -18.90 -6.43 7.95
CA GLY A 30 -17.82 -6.05 7.03
C GLY A 30 -18.30 -4.91 6.15
N GLN A 31 -17.70 -3.73 6.32
CA GLN A 31 -17.99 -2.53 5.55
C GLN A 31 -17.34 -2.65 4.17
N ARG A 32 -18.04 -2.23 3.12
CA ARG A 32 -17.55 -2.38 1.75
C ARG A 32 -16.23 -1.63 1.53
N HIS A 33 -15.32 -2.24 0.78
CA HIS A 33 -14.25 -1.54 0.06
C HIS A 33 -14.68 -1.37 -1.42
N PRO A 34 -14.20 -0.38 -2.20
CA PRO A 34 -14.65 -0.19 -3.58
C PRO A 34 -14.03 -1.22 -4.53
N GLU A 35 -12.93 -1.86 -4.09
CA GLU A 35 -12.35 -3.06 -4.67
C GLU A 35 -13.25 -4.31 -4.45
N SER A 36 -14.26 -4.23 -3.59
CA SER A 36 -15.24 -5.31 -3.38
C SER A 36 -16.24 -5.36 -4.55
N GLY A 37 -15.78 -5.94 -5.67
CA GLY A 37 -16.66 -6.33 -6.75
C GLY A 37 -17.81 -7.19 -6.22
N GLY A 38 -19.03 -6.64 -6.24
CA GLY A 38 -20.22 -7.39 -5.84
C GLY A 38 -20.35 -8.68 -6.67
N PRO A 39 -20.93 -9.77 -6.11
CA PRO A 39 -20.97 -11.07 -6.79
C PRO A 39 -21.65 -10.94 -8.16
N LEU A 40 -20.85 -11.11 -9.22
CA LEU A 40 -21.27 -10.85 -10.60
C LEU A 40 -22.36 -11.84 -11.06
N PRO A 41 -23.15 -11.48 -12.10
CA PRO A 41 -24.38 -12.19 -12.47
C PRO A 41 -24.27 -13.68 -12.81
N TYR A 42 -23.06 -14.24 -12.96
CA TYR A 42 -22.84 -15.68 -13.19
C TYR A 42 -22.98 -16.55 -11.93
N TYR A 43 -22.85 -15.96 -10.72
CA TYR A 43 -23.23 -16.63 -9.47
C TYR A 43 -24.73 -16.53 -9.16
N ASN A 44 -25.56 -16.01 -10.09
CA ASN A 44 -27.00 -16.00 -9.95
C ASN A 44 -27.59 -17.43 -10.09
N PRO A 45 -28.22 -18.00 -9.05
CA PRO A 45 -28.83 -19.34 -9.10
C PRO A 45 -30.13 -19.39 -9.92
N ALA A 46 -30.52 -18.30 -10.59
CA ALA A 46 -31.71 -18.24 -11.45
C ALA A 46 -31.69 -19.29 -12.57
N PRO A 47 -32.77 -20.09 -12.74
CA PRO A 47 -32.88 -21.01 -13.87
C PRO A 47 -32.91 -20.28 -15.21
N GLY A 48 -31.88 -20.47 -16.05
CA GLY A 48 -31.79 -19.91 -17.40
C GLY A 48 -30.46 -19.25 -17.74
N THR A 49 -29.61 -18.97 -16.75
CA THR A 49 -28.26 -18.43 -16.96
C THR A 49 -27.40 -19.44 -17.75
N PRO A 50 -26.72 -19.05 -18.86
CA PRO A 50 -25.90 -19.98 -19.63
C PRO A 50 -24.64 -20.42 -18.88
N GLN A 51 -24.63 -21.65 -18.34
CA GLN A 51 -23.51 -22.20 -17.56
C GLN A 51 -22.42 -22.92 -18.39
N ASP A 52 -22.52 -22.91 -19.72
CA ASP A 52 -21.49 -23.46 -20.60
C ASP A 52 -20.63 -22.35 -21.21
N PRO A 53 -19.39 -22.14 -20.70
CA PRO A 53 -18.48 -21.14 -21.24
C PRO A 53 -18.14 -21.40 -22.71
N PRO A 54 -17.80 -20.35 -23.50
CA PRO A 54 -17.68 -20.45 -24.96
C PRO A 54 -16.74 -21.54 -25.50
N TRP A 55 -15.70 -21.91 -24.74
CA TRP A 55 -14.71 -22.92 -25.13
C TRP A 55 -15.29 -24.33 -25.31
N LYS A 56 -16.34 -24.72 -24.56
CA LYS A 56 -16.99 -26.03 -24.71
C LYS A 56 -17.60 -26.24 -26.10
N LYS A 57 -17.88 -25.16 -26.82
CA LYS A 57 -18.51 -25.15 -28.15
C LYS A 57 -17.52 -25.37 -29.31
N ARG A 58 -16.21 -25.50 -29.04
CA ARG A 58 -15.15 -25.62 -30.07
C ARG A 58 -14.61 -27.06 -30.24
N PRO A 59 -14.16 -27.46 -31.46
CA PRO A 59 -13.63 -28.80 -31.73
C PRO A 59 -12.41 -29.21 -30.87
N PRO A 60 -12.18 -30.51 -30.60
CA PRO A 60 -11.11 -30.97 -29.72
C PRO A 60 -9.68 -30.65 -30.17
N PHE A 61 -9.42 -30.51 -31.48
CA PHE A 61 -8.07 -30.27 -32.01
C PHE A 61 -7.57 -28.82 -31.84
N LEU A 62 -8.43 -27.90 -31.39
CA LEU A 62 -8.08 -26.55 -30.97
C LEU A 62 -7.86 -26.45 -29.44
N ARG A 63 -7.76 -27.59 -28.76
CA ARG A 63 -7.47 -27.70 -27.32
C ARG A 63 -6.07 -28.30 -27.23
N GLY A 64 -5.07 -27.46 -26.95
CA GLY A 64 -3.65 -27.84 -26.96
C GLY A 64 -3.23 -28.85 -25.86
N PRO A 65 -1.92 -29.06 -25.67
CA PRO A 65 -1.38 -30.09 -24.77
C PRO A 65 -1.76 -29.92 -23.30
N GLN A 66 -1.71 -31.02 -22.54
CA GLN A 66 -1.97 -31.05 -21.09
C GLN A 66 -0.82 -30.47 -20.24
N ASP A 67 0.37 -30.31 -20.82
CA ASP A 67 1.61 -29.75 -20.22
C ASP A 67 1.52 -28.26 -19.82
N ARG A 68 0.31 -27.68 -19.84
CA ARG A 68 0.00 -26.30 -19.46
C ARG A 68 -0.78 -26.20 -18.14
N TYR A 69 -1.30 -27.31 -17.61
CA TYR A 69 -1.82 -27.33 -16.25
C TYR A 69 -0.70 -27.02 -15.25
N ASP A 70 0.47 -27.63 -15.41
CA ASP A 70 1.58 -27.53 -14.45
C ASP A 70 2.25 -26.14 -14.40
N ARG A 71 2.17 -25.35 -15.48
CA ARG A 71 2.76 -24.00 -15.55
C ARG A 71 1.90 -22.97 -14.80
N GLY A 72 0.59 -22.92 -15.10
CA GLY A 72 -0.36 -22.08 -14.35
C GLY A 72 -0.61 -22.53 -12.89
N LEU A 73 -0.35 -23.80 -12.56
CA LEU A 73 -0.48 -24.33 -11.19
C LEU A 73 0.46 -23.67 -10.18
N GLY A 74 1.55 -23.02 -10.62
CA GLY A 74 2.49 -22.30 -9.75
C GLY A 74 1.96 -20.96 -9.21
N ARG A 75 1.09 -20.27 -9.96
CA ARG A 75 0.48 -18.98 -9.57
C ARG A 75 -1.02 -19.08 -9.21
N ALA A 76 -1.67 -20.22 -9.39
CA ALA A 76 -3.01 -20.45 -8.84
C ALA A 76 -2.98 -20.30 -7.30
N PHE A 77 -3.68 -19.32 -6.73
CA PHE A 77 -3.65 -18.99 -5.28
C PHE A 77 -3.83 -20.23 -4.37
N LEU A 78 -4.67 -21.18 -4.78
CA LEU A 78 -4.84 -22.49 -4.13
C LEU A 78 -3.55 -23.32 -4.01
N ASN A 79 -2.67 -23.31 -5.04
CA ASN A 79 -1.51 -24.20 -5.16
C ASN A 79 -0.16 -23.47 -5.22
N THR A 80 -0.12 -22.14 -5.10
CA THR A 80 1.14 -21.38 -4.93
C THR A 80 1.98 -21.96 -3.80
N ALA A 81 3.27 -22.21 -4.08
CA ALA A 81 4.27 -22.16 -3.03
C ALA A 81 4.25 -20.72 -2.49
N VAL A 82 4.19 -20.53 -1.17
CA VAL A 82 4.15 -19.19 -0.58
C VAL A 82 5.51 -18.53 -0.80
N SER A 83 5.61 -17.73 -1.87
CA SER A 83 6.89 -17.24 -2.38
C SER A 83 6.85 -15.76 -2.80
N VAL A 84 6.35 -14.91 -1.91
CA VAL A 84 6.99 -13.59 -1.73
C VAL A 84 7.97 -13.77 -0.55
N PRO A 85 9.20 -14.29 -0.78
CA PRO A 85 10.10 -14.64 0.30
C PRO A 85 10.58 -13.38 1.03
N TYR A 86 10.74 -13.47 2.35
CA TYR A 86 11.44 -12.45 3.11
C TYR A 86 12.87 -12.29 2.56
N LEU A 87 13.14 -11.12 1.98
CA LEU A 87 14.37 -10.83 1.27
C LEU A 87 15.41 -10.30 2.26
N ASN A 88 16.53 -11.00 2.46
CA ASN A 88 17.59 -10.62 3.39
C ASN A 88 18.99 -10.73 2.74
N TYR A 89 19.64 -9.58 2.56
CA TYR A 89 20.91 -9.50 1.82
C TYR A 89 22.17 -9.86 2.63
N ALA A 90 22.06 -10.37 3.87
CA ALA A 90 23.25 -10.61 4.69
C ALA A 90 24.16 -11.74 4.15
N ASP A 91 23.58 -12.76 3.51
CA ASP A 91 24.29 -13.88 2.87
C ASP A 91 24.14 -13.91 1.35
N GLU A 92 23.06 -13.33 0.83
CA GLU A 92 22.81 -13.24 -0.60
C GLU A 92 23.67 -12.12 -1.22
N LYS A 93 24.29 -12.40 -2.37
CA LYS A 93 24.97 -11.35 -3.12
C LYS A 93 23.91 -10.36 -3.59
N TYR A 94 24.06 -9.09 -3.25
CA TYR A 94 23.32 -8.05 -3.96
C TYR A 94 23.70 -8.07 -5.45
N ILE A 95 22.79 -8.56 -6.28
CA ILE A 95 22.90 -8.54 -7.73
C ILE A 95 22.18 -7.28 -8.22
N SER A 96 22.95 -6.34 -8.77
CA SER A 96 22.37 -5.21 -9.52
C SER A 96 21.69 -5.75 -10.77
N TYR A 97 20.35 -5.85 -10.76
CA TYR A 97 19.54 -6.50 -11.80
C TYR A 97 19.83 -6.01 -13.23
N PHE A 98 20.14 -4.72 -13.37
CA PHE A 98 20.58 -4.04 -14.59
C PHE A 98 21.85 -4.60 -15.28
N ARG A 99 22.39 -5.72 -14.82
CA ARG A 99 23.57 -6.35 -15.41
C ARG A 99 23.23 -7.16 -16.66
N GLU A 100 21.98 -7.57 -16.85
CA GLU A 100 21.62 -8.58 -17.85
C GLU A 100 20.46 -8.20 -18.81
N THR A 101 19.56 -7.25 -18.48
CA THR A 101 18.21 -7.16 -19.09
C THR A 101 17.83 -5.85 -19.85
N VAL A 102 18.76 -5.06 -20.42
CA VAL A 102 18.36 -3.83 -21.16
C VAL A 102 19.00 -3.71 -22.55
N ALA A 103 18.33 -4.27 -23.57
CA ALA A 103 18.74 -4.22 -24.97
C ALA A 103 18.96 -2.77 -25.48
N TRP A 104 18.01 -1.87 -25.22
CA TRP A 104 18.06 -0.48 -25.68
C TRP A 104 19.11 0.41 -24.98
N ALA A 105 19.67 -0.04 -23.84
CA ALA A 105 20.81 0.61 -23.19
C ALA A 105 22.16 0.27 -23.86
N THR A 106 22.12 -0.49 -24.97
CA THR A 106 23.28 -0.80 -25.82
C THR A 106 23.35 0.01 -27.14
N PRO A 107 23.04 1.33 -27.22
CA PRO A 107 23.17 2.07 -28.46
C PRO A 107 24.65 2.43 -28.69
N SER A 108 25.27 1.68 -29.60
CA SER A 108 26.67 1.76 -30.05
C SER A 108 27.72 1.26 -29.05
N GLY A 109 28.65 0.42 -29.53
CA GLY A 109 29.77 -0.15 -28.77
C GLY A 109 30.84 0.86 -28.37
N ARG A 110 30.48 1.83 -27.52
CA ARG A 110 31.38 2.82 -26.92
C ARG A 110 31.59 2.48 -25.44
N ALA A 111 32.83 2.12 -25.10
CA ALA A 111 33.21 1.88 -23.71
C ALA A 111 32.89 3.08 -22.79
N LEU A 112 32.32 2.78 -21.63
CA LEU A 112 32.05 3.72 -20.55
C LEU A 112 33.38 4.38 -20.09
N ARG A 113 33.49 5.72 -20.22
CA ARG A 113 34.76 6.48 -20.15
C ARG A 113 35.18 6.93 -18.74
N THR A 114 35.78 6.04 -17.95
CA THR A 114 36.15 6.10 -16.50
C THR A 114 37.47 6.83 -16.10
N ARG A 115 37.88 6.80 -14.78
CA ARG A 115 39.16 7.25 -14.07
C ARG A 115 39.12 8.03 -12.67
N ASN A 116 37.99 8.41 -12.03
CA ASN A 116 37.90 9.58 -11.07
C ASN A 116 38.55 9.62 -9.65
N VAL A 117 38.63 10.83 -9.04
CA VAL A 117 39.27 11.10 -7.73
C VAL A 117 38.45 10.72 -6.50
N GLY A 118 39.11 9.96 -5.62
CA GLY A 118 38.76 9.70 -4.23
C GLY A 118 40.00 9.24 -3.45
N TRP A 119 39.91 9.20 -2.12
CA TRP A 119 40.97 8.72 -1.22
C TRP A 119 40.54 7.40 -0.58
N ASP A 120 41.48 6.53 -0.18
CA ASP A 120 41.15 5.33 0.57
C ASP A 120 40.84 5.63 2.06
N ARG A 121 40.39 4.60 2.80
CA ARG A 121 40.06 4.69 4.23
C ARG A 121 41.27 4.93 5.16
N ILE A 122 42.50 4.95 4.63
CA ILE A 122 43.76 5.24 5.35
C ILE A 122 44.28 6.64 4.96
N GLY A 123 43.60 7.35 4.05
CA GLY A 123 44.01 8.66 3.55
C GLY A 123 45.06 8.62 2.44
N ASN A 124 45.26 7.47 1.79
CA ASN A 124 46.12 7.38 0.61
C ASN A 124 45.40 7.91 -0.64
N TYR A 125 46.17 8.57 -1.52
CA TYR A 125 45.68 9.10 -2.78
C TYR A 125 45.51 7.98 -3.81
N MET A 126 44.26 7.65 -4.18
CA MET A 126 43.95 6.53 -5.07
C MET A 126 43.92 6.89 -6.57
N GLY A 127 44.35 8.10 -6.96
CA GLY A 127 44.35 8.59 -8.35
C GLY A 127 43.11 9.43 -8.73
N GLY A 128 43.07 10.02 -9.93
CA GLY A 128 42.07 11.05 -10.26
C GLY A 128 41.70 11.37 -11.73
N GLY A 129 40.46 11.91 -11.87
CA GLY A 129 39.76 12.44 -13.06
C GLY A 129 38.62 11.55 -13.65
N TYR A 130 37.34 11.98 -13.69
CA TYR A 130 36.09 11.41 -14.34
C TYR A 130 35.70 9.89 -14.20
N GLN A 131 34.43 9.51 -13.90
CA GLN A 131 33.86 8.14 -13.54
C GLN A 131 34.69 7.03 -12.78
N ARG A 132 34.27 6.69 -11.55
CA ARG A 132 34.40 5.34 -10.92
C ARG A 132 32.95 4.84 -10.81
N LEU A 133 32.51 3.97 -11.73
CA LEU A 133 31.08 3.61 -11.87
C LEU A 133 30.62 2.68 -10.74
N LEU A 134 31.42 1.65 -10.50
CA LEU A 134 31.26 0.63 -9.47
C LEU A 134 32.61 0.50 -8.76
N THR A 135 32.60 0.56 -7.43
CA THR A 135 33.73 0.14 -6.59
C THR A 135 33.37 -1.21 -5.97
N ILE A 136 34.31 -2.14 -5.93
CA ILE A 136 34.26 -3.30 -5.04
C ILE A 136 35.60 -3.33 -4.30
N GLU A 137 35.55 -3.18 -2.98
CA GLU A 137 36.71 -3.33 -2.10
C GLU A 137 36.41 -4.52 -1.17
N GLU A 138 37.34 -5.47 -1.05
CA GLU A 138 37.17 -6.65 -0.20
C GLU A 138 38.38 -6.81 0.72
N SER A 139 38.10 -7.13 1.99
CA SER A 139 39.08 -7.43 3.02
C SER A 139 38.69 -8.71 3.75
N ARG A 140 39.66 -9.58 4.00
CA ARG A 140 39.49 -10.82 4.76
C ARG A 140 40.64 -10.99 5.73
N SER A 141 40.34 -11.32 6.97
CA SER A 141 41.33 -11.70 7.96
C SER A 141 41.64 -13.19 7.87
N GLY A 142 42.92 -13.54 7.96
CA GLY A 142 43.35 -14.94 7.97
C GLY A 142 43.13 -15.67 9.30
N ASN A 143 42.81 -14.95 10.39
CA ASN A 143 42.98 -15.46 11.76
C ASN A 143 41.74 -15.41 12.66
N ASP A 144 40.76 -14.53 12.40
CA ASP A 144 39.62 -14.28 13.31
C ASP A 144 38.23 -14.43 12.66
N PHE A 145 38.19 -14.95 11.43
CA PHE A 145 36.99 -15.12 10.61
C PHE A 145 36.21 -13.81 10.41
N SER A 146 36.92 -12.68 10.36
CA SER A 146 36.35 -11.40 9.91
C SER A 146 36.56 -11.17 8.42
N GLY A 147 35.55 -10.57 7.81
CA GLY A 147 35.58 -10.09 6.43
C GLY A 147 34.75 -8.81 6.29
N ALA A 148 35.05 -8.03 5.27
CA ALA A 148 34.18 -6.95 4.83
C ALA A 148 34.34 -6.73 3.34
N SER A 149 33.24 -6.51 2.63
CA SER A 149 33.24 -6.01 1.27
C SER A 149 32.40 -4.73 1.15
N TYR A 150 32.77 -3.84 0.23
CA TYR A 150 32.12 -2.55 0.04
C TYR A 150 31.85 -2.31 -1.45
N ILE A 151 30.58 -2.06 -1.77
CA ILE A 151 30.08 -1.71 -3.09
C ILE A 151 29.66 -0.24 -3.09
N ASP A 152 30.10 0.53 -4.08
CA ASP A 152 29.70 1.94 -4.27
C ASP A 152 29.37 2.17 -5.74
N HIS A 153 28.12 2.57 -6.03
CA HIS A 153 27.63 2.81 -7.39
C HIS A 153 27.18 4.26 -7.57
N LYS A 154 28.07 5.07 -8.16
CA LYS A 154 27.99 6.54 -8.12
C LYS A 154 26.72 7.15 -8.75
N TYR A 155 26.20 6.58 -9.85
CA TYR A 155 25.04 7.17 -10.55
C TYR A 155 23.68 6.79 -9.95
N ARG A 156 23.63 5.73 -9.13
CA ARG A 156 22.42 5.30 -8.41
C ARG A 156 22.43 5.77 -6.96
N SER A 157 23.43 6.59 -6.58
CA SER A 157 23.75 6.97 -5.19
C SER A 157 23.77 5.79 -4.21
N PHE A 158 24.04 4.59 -4.72
CA PHE A 158 23.77 3.32 -4.06
C PHE A 158 25.05 2.76 -3.43
N ARG A 159 24.99 2.35 -2.16
CA ARG A 159 26.15 1.83 -1.42
C ARG A 159 25.78 0.62 -0.59
N VAL A 160 26.63 -0.39 -0.58
CA VAL A 160 26.48 -1.60 0.24
C VAL A 160 27.78 -1.85 0.99
N GLY A 161 27.73 -1.93 2.31
CA GLY A 161 28.80 -2.50 3.12
C GLY A 161 28.37 -3.87 3.63
N HIS A 162 28.99 -4.94 3.15
CA HIS A 162 28.86 -6.30 3.68
C HIS A 162 29.98 -6.57 4.68
N TYR A 163 29.68 -7.24 5.77
CA TYR A 163 30.58 -7.48 6.88
C TYR A 163 30.31 -8.85 7.49
N THR A 164 31.36 -9.54 7.91
CA THR A 164 31.26 -10.82 8.63
C THR A 164 32.20 -10.84 9.83
N HIS A 165 31.76 -11.51 10.90
CA HIS A 165 32.60 -11.87 12.03
C HIS A 165 32.12 -13.20 12.61
N LYS A 166 32.82 -14.29 12.28
CA LYS A 166 32.40 -15.67 12.60
C LYS A 166 30.99 -15.91 12.05
N ASP A 167 30.08 -16.43 12.86
CA ASP A 167 28.71 -16.76 12.47
C ASP A 167 27.77 -15.54 12.31
N LEU A 168 28.25 -14.30 12.52
CA LEU A 168 27.46 -13.07 12.37
C LEU A 168 27.83 -12.38 11.06
N HIS A 169 26.86 -12.26 10.17
CA HIS A 169 26.96 -11.59 8.88
C HIS A 169 25.99 -10.41 8.86
N TRP A 170 26.39 -9.27 8.31
CA TRP A 170 25.51 -8.10 8.17
C TRP A 170 25.84 -7.25 6.95
N VAL A 171 24.80 -6.63 6.42
CA VAL A 171 24.87 -5.67 5.30
C VAL A 171 24.25 -4.36 5.73
N ALA A 172 24.91 -3.25 5.40
CA ALA A 172 24.30 -1.92 5.42
C ALA A 172 24.15 -1.42 3.98
N THR A 173 22.91 -1.19 3.55
CA THR A 173 22.54 -0.73 2.21
C THR A 173 21.98 0.68 2.30
N LEU A 174 22.49 1.56 1.44
CA LEU A 174 21.97 2.91 1.20
C LEU A 174 21.49 2.95 -0.24
N GLY A 175 20.19 3.16 -0.43
CA GLY A 175 19.57 3.41 -1.73
C GLY A 175 19.86 4.82 -2.25
N ASN A 176 19.28 5.18 -3.39
CA ASN A 176 19.27 6.58 -3.81
C ASN A 176 18.42 7.40 -2.84
N LEU A 177 18.83 8.64 -2.57
CA LEU A 177 18.26 9.47 -1.49
C LEU A 177 17.65 10.79 -2.02
N THR A 178 17.59 10.96 -3.35
CA THR A 178 17.12 12.19 -4.01
C THR A 178 16.14 11.97 -5.15
N THR A 179 16.35 10.95 -5.98
CA THR A 179 15.43 10.55 -7.07
C THR A 179 15.08 9.06 -6.91
N ARG A 180 15.31 8.22 -7.92
CA ARG A 180 14.92 6.80 -7.94
C ARG A 180 15.98 5.91 -7.27
N SER A 181 15.59 5.16 -6.25
CA SER A 181 16.39 4.07 -5.67
C SER A 181 16.15 2.74 -6.40
N ASP A 182 16.97 1.74 -6.07
CA ASP A 182 16.95 0.39 -6.65
C ASP A 182 16.99 -0.69 -5.57
N VAL A 183 16.54 -0.38 -4.34
CA VAL A 183 16.59 -1.30 -3.20
C VAL A 183 15.26 -2.03 -3.05
N ARG A 184 15.14 -3.19 -3.69
CA ARG A 184 14.01 -4.10 -3.47
C ARG A 184 13.95 -4.51 -2.01
N THR A 185 12.79 -4.33 -1.40
CA THR A 185 12.54 -4.49 0.03
C THR A 185 11.20 -5.18 0.21
N ILE A 186 11.26 -6.40 0.72
CA ILE A 186 10.12 -7.29 0.94
C ILE A 186 10.28 -7.82 2.36
N PHE A 187 9.32 -7.53 3.22
CA PHE A 187 9.26 -8.11 4.57
C PHE A 187 8.23 -9.25 4.60
N THR A 188 6.97 -8.91 4.33
CA THR A 188 5.88 -9.86 4.16
C THR A 188 4.84 -9.28 3.19
N PRO A 189 4.01 -10.11 2.54
CA PRO A 189 2.95 -9.64 1.64
C PRO A 189 2.01 -8.62 2.28
N LEU A 190 1.72 -8.74 3.58
CA LEU A 190 0.79 -7.83 4.25
C LEU A 190 1.43 -6.54 4.78
N THR A 191 2.76 -6.37 4.79
CA THR A 191 3.37 -5.21 5.49
C THR A 191 4.24 -4.27 4.66
N LEU A 192 5.04 -4.79 3.73
CA LEU A 192 5.95 -3.98 2.91
C LEU A 192 6.46 -4.80 1.73
N VAL A 193 6.11 -4.35 0.52
CA VAL A 193 6.57 -4.90 -0.76
C VAL A 193 6.92 -3.71 -1.66
N ASN A 194 8.19 -3.50 -1.97
CA ASN A 194 8.63 -2.37 -2.78
C ASN A 194 9.92 -2.69 -3.52
N SER A 195 9.93 -2.64 -4.84
CA SER A 195 11.06 -2.89 -5.74
C SER A 195 12.09 -1.75 -5.77
N LYS A 196 11.72 -0.50 -5.44
CA LYS A 196 12.59 0.69 -5.61
C LYS A 196 12.63 1.65 -4.41
N LEU A 197 12.74 1.10 -3.19
CA LEU A 197 12.60 1.88 -1.95
C LEU A 197 13.79 2.83 -1.71
N ASN A 198 13.51 4.12 -1.49
CA ASN A 198 14.50 5.12 -1.07
C ASN A 198 14.84 4.93 0.41
N VAL A 199 15.91 4.17 0.72
CA VAL A 199 16.08 3.59 2.07
C VAL A 199 17.53 3.53 2.57
N LEU A 200 17.71 3.76 3.87
CA LEU A 200 18.81 3.21 4.66
C LEU A 200 18.33 1.90 5.27
N ARG A 201 18.95 0.79 4.89
CA ARG A 201 18.59 -0.57 5.29
C ARG A 201 19.79 -1.27 5.94
N MET A 202 19.56 -2.10 6.94
CA MET A 202 20.57 -2.96 7.54
C MET A 202 20.03 -4.39 7.65
N ASP A 203 20.64 -5.33 6.95
CA ASP A 203 20.36 -6.75 7.03
C ASP A 203 21.36 -7.44 7.95
N ILE A 204 20.89 -8.43 8.70
CA ILE A 204 21.66 -9.23 9.66
C ILE A 204 21.27 -10.69 9.46
N ASN A 205 22.26 -11.58 9.51
CA ASN A 205 22.06 -13.02 9.64
C ASN A 205 23.05 -13.55 10.70
N TYR A 206 22.54 -14.35 11.61
CA TYR A 206 23.32 -15.09 12.59
C TYR A 206 23.02 -16.59 12.47
N LYS A 207 24.07 -17.37 12.15
CA LYS A 207 24.05 -18.83 12.03
C LYS A 207 23.03 -19.40 11.03
N GLU A 208 22.68 -18.65 9.98
CA GLU A 208 21.63 -18.99 9.01
C GLU A 208 20.22 -19.15 9.62
N ARG A 209 20.08 -18.89 10.93
CA ARG A 209 18.92 -19.22 11.76
C ARG A 209 18.17 -17.98 12.25
N ASP A 210 18.90 -16.91 12.55
CA ASP A 210 18.35 -15.66 13.07
C ASP A 210 18.63 -14.57 12.03
N ARG A 211 17.60 -14.19 11.26
CA ARG A 211 17.71 -13.16 10.22
C ARG A 211 16.93 -11.92 10.64
N ALA A 212 17.48 -10.73 10.43
CA ALA A 212 16.77 -9.48 10.71
C ALA A 212 17.08 -8.43 9.65
N THR A 213 16.12 -7.55 9.40
CA THR A 213 16.32 -6.34 8.59
C THR A 213 15.76 -5.16 9.35
N LEU A 214 16.52 -4.07 9.42
CA LEU A 214 16.08 -2.77 9.92
C LEU A 214 16.06 -1.78 8.74
N LEU A 215 15.11 -0.85 8.72
CA LEU A 215 15.06 0.19 7.70
C LEU A 215 14.64 1.56 8.24
N TYR A 216 15.06 2.59 7.51
CA TYR A 216 14.69 3.99 7.69
C TYR A 216 14.67 4.69 6.33
N SER A 217 13.60 5.41 6.06
CA SER A 217 13.36 6.22 4.87
C SER A 217 12.73 7.55 5.27
N ARG A 218 12.93 8.56 4.43
CA ARG A 218 12.30 9.89 4.51
C ARG A 218 11.40 10.13 3.30
N GLY A 219 10.90 9.07 2.65
CA GLY A 219 10.35 9.19 1.29
C GLY A 219 11.44 9.46 0.26
N GLY A 220 11.08 10.18 -0.80
CA GLY A 220 11.92 10.47 -1.97
C GLY A 220 11.11 10.38 -3.26
N GLU A 221 11.75 10.23 -4.42
CA GLU A 221 11.02 9.99 -5.67
C GLU A 221 10.77 8.49 -5.85
N GLN A 222 9.51 8.05 -5.92
CA GLN A 222 9.16 6.67 -6.31
C GLN A 222 8.40 6.71 -7.64
N ALA A 223 8.84 5.89 -8.58
CA ALA A 223 8.35 5.79 -9.97
C ALA A 223 8.00 7.14 -10.67
N GLY A 224 8.73 8.21 -10.36
CA GLY A 224 8.60 9.53 -10.99
C GLY A 224 7.83 10.59 -10.19
N ALA A 225 7.12 10.22 -9.12
CA ALA A 225 6.47 11.17 -8.21
C ALA A 225 7.37 11.50 -7.01
N GLN A 226 7.52 12.79 -6.66
CA GLN A 226 8.24 13.20 -5.45
C GLN A 226 7.31 13.07 -4.24
N LEU A 227 7.56 12.06 -3.41
CA LEU A 227 6.79 11.81 -2.20
C LEU A 227 7.44 12.51 -1.01
N PHE A 228 6.84 13.64 -0.63
CA PHE A 228 7.15 14.46 0.53
C PHE A 228 8.61 14.97 0.58
N SER A 229 9.52 14.22 1.20
CA SER A 229 10.84 14.71 1.59
C SER A 229 11.98 14.13 0.75
N LYS A 230 13.04 14.93 0.60
CA LYS A 230 14.31 14.49 0.00
C LYS A 230 15.42 14.59 1.05
N TRP A 231 16.46 13.78 0.91
CA TRP A 231 17.65 13.91 1.73
C TRP A 231 18.55 15.03 1.19
N ALA A 232 19.18 15.80 2.08
CA ALA A 232 20.09 16.88 1.71
C ALA A 232 21.35 16.35 1.00
N PHE A 233 21.60 16.78 -0.24
CA PHE A 233 22.73 16.33 -1.06
C PHE A 233 23.20 17.38 -2.09
N GLY A 234 24.20 18.18 -1.73
CA GLY A 234 25.17 18.64 -2.74
C GLY A 234 25.64 20.08 -2.75
N GLN A 235 25.41 20.90 -1.72
CA GLN A 235 26.22 22.11 -1.50
C GLN A 235 26.31 22.50 -0.01
N GLU A 236 27.34 23.25 0.35
CA GLU A 236 27.47 23.82 1.70
C GLU A 236 26.42 24.94 1.84
N GLY A 237 25.35 24.68 2.60
CA GLY A 237 24.14 25.50 2.65
C GLY A 237 22.90 24.86 1.98
N ASP A 238 23.03 23.68 1.37
CA ASP A 238 21.92 22.88 0.83
C ASP A 238 21.28 22.00 1.92
N ASP A 239 21.05 22.60 3.10
CA ASP A 239 20.23 22.00 4.14
C ASP A 239 18.78 21.99 3.63
N ALA A 240 18.26 20.81 3.30
CA ALA A 240 16.84 20.60 3.11
C ALA A 240 16.14 20.74 4.48
N TRP A 241 15.89 21.99 4.90
CA TRP A 241 15.05 22.36 6.05
C TRP A 241 13.58 22.04 5.75
N ASP A 242 13.32 20.74 5.67
CA ASP A 242 11.98 20.19 5.81
C ASP A 242 11.68 20.08 7.31
N ASN A 243 10.81 20.97 7.78
CA ASN A 243 10.38 21.02 9.17
C ASN A 243 9.51 19.82 9.56
N SER A 244 8.86 19.17 8.58
CA SER A 244 7.89 18.12 8.84
C SER A 244 7.93 16.97 7.83
N PRO A 245 9.04 16.20 7.83
CA PRO A 245 9.23 15.14 6.87
C PRO A 245 8.33 13.93 7.14
N VAL A 246 7.92 13.25 6.07
CA VAL A 246 7.31 11.93 6.22
C VAL A 246 8.41 10.88 6.38
N LEU A 247 8.32 10.09 7.45
CA LEU A 247 9.30 9.09 7.84
C LEU A 247 8.67 7.70 7.77
N LEU A 248 9.40 6.75 7.22
CA LEU A 248 9.07 5.33 7.22
C LEU A 248 10.22 4.58 7.90
N PHE A 249 9.96 3.87 9.00
CA PHE A 249 10.99 3.15 9.73
C PHE A 249 10.45 1.87 10.35
N GLY A 250 11.31 0.88 10.55
CA GLY A 250 10.88 -0.40 11.11
C GLY A 250 11.86 -1.53 10.87
N GLY A 251 11.35 -2.75 10.92
CA GLY A 251 12.14 -3.94 10.66
C GLY A 251 11.34 -5.23 10.67
N HIS A 252 12.00 -6.29 10.21
CA HIS A 252 11.55 -7.67 10.23
C HIS A 252 12.59 -8.53 10.95
N TYR A 253 12.15 -9.57 11.67
CA TYR A 253 13.00 -10.61 12.24
C TYR A 253 12.38 -11.99 12.00
N GLN A 254 13.17 -12.92 11.47
CA GLN A 254 12.80 -14.31 11.22
C GLN A 254 13.73 -15.26 11.98
N HIS A 255 13.13 -16.30 12.56
CA HIS A 255 13.81 -17.35 13.32
C HIS A 255 13.47 -18.75 12.77
N GLU A 256 14.52 -19.52 12.45
CA GLU A 256 14.41 -20.93 12.03
C GLU A 256 14.40 -21.87 13.25
N VAL A 257 13.26 -22.53 13.46
CA VAL A 257 13.04 -23.52 14.52
C VAL A 257 13.46 -24.90 14.01
N GLY A 258 14.77 -25.13 13.96
CA GLY A 258 15.32 -26.39 13.47
C GLY A 258 15.27 -26.47 11.94
N SER A 259 14.63 -27.49 11.39
CA SER A 259 14.49 -27.70 9.94
C SER A 259 13.03 -27.90 9.51
N PHE A 260 12.08 -27.51 10.36
CA PHE A 260 10.66 -27.85 10.21
C PHE A 260 9.71 -26.65 10.40
N ALA A 261 10.21 -25.49 10.83
CA ALA A 261 9.41 -24.29 10.94
C ALA A 261 10.25 -23.01 10.93
N SER A 262 9.72 -21.97 10.29
CA SER A 262 10.18 -20.59 10.39
C SER A 262 9.08 -19.74 11.03
N VAL A 263 9.47 -18.75 11.84
CA VAL A 263 8.55 -17.76 12.41
C VAL A 263 9.16 -16.38 12.26
N GLY A 264 8.42 -15.46 11.66
CA GLY A 264 8.81 -14.08 11.49
C GLY A 264 7.91 -13.10 12.24
N GLY A 265 8.42 -11.88 12.43
CA GLY A 265 7.68 -10.78 13.01
C GLY A 265 8.12 -9.45 12.40
N THR A 266 7.16 -8.65 11.98
CA THR A 266 7.38 -7.35 11.35
C THR A 266 6.82 -6.21 12.21
N LEU A 267 7.51 -5.08 12.22
CA LEU A 267 6.96 -3.79 12.64
C LEU A 267 7.42 -2.70 11.68
N ILE A 268 6.47 -2.08 10.99
CA ILE A 268 6.66 -0.88 10.15
C ILE A 268 5.89 0.26 10.79
N ASN A 269 6.49 1.45 10.82
CA ASN A 269 5.85 2.69 11.25
C ASN A 269 6.08 3.79 10.21
N GLN A 270 5.00 4.42 9.78
CA GLN A 270 4.98 5.49 8.78
C GLN A 270 4.31 6.71 9.41
N ILE A 271 5.01 7.84 9.50
CA ILE A 271 4.51 9.04 10.17
C ILE A 271 4.84 10.30 9.39
N MET A 272 3.97 11.29 9.45
CA MET A 272 4.36 12.69 9.30
C MET A 272 5.01 13.12 10.62
N ALA A 273 6.30 13.45 10.61
CA ALA A 273 6.97 13.97 11.80
C ALA A 273 6.86 15.50 11.82
N ALA A 274 6.84 16.12 13.00
CA ALA A 274 6.99 17.58 13.14
C ALA A 274 7.86 17.93 14.37
N PRO A 275 9.16 17.59 14.35
CA PRO A 275 10.05 17.63 15.53
C PRO A 275 10.28 19.03 16.13
N VAL A 276 9.87 20.10 15.42
CA VAL A 276 9.92 21.48 15.91
C VAL A 276 8.78 21.77 16.90
N LEU A 277 7.66 21.03 16.83
CA LEU A 277 6.47 21.25 17.67
C LEU A 277 6.63 20.62 19.06
N SER A 278 6.17 21.33 20.10
CA SER A 278 6.40 20.91 21.49
C SER A 278 5.64 19.64 21.91
N ARG A 279 4.58 19.28 21.17
CA ARG A 279 3.75 18.08 21.39
C ARG A 279 3.92 17.02 20.27
N SER A 280 5.13 16.92 19.71
CA SER A 280 5.47 15.93 18.67
C SER A 280 5.40 14.48 19.15
N SER A 281 5.01 13.55 18.26
CA SER A 281 5.00 12.10 18.52
C SER A 281 5.74 11.31 17.42
N ALA A 282 6.94 10.81 17.75
CA ALA A 282 7.72 9.93 16.88
C ALA A 282 7.10 8.53 16.62
N TRP A 283 5.91 8.25 17.15
CA TRP A 283 5.19 6.98 16.92
C TRP A 283 3.83 7.17 16.24
N ARG A 284 3.08 8.21 16.60
CA ARG A 284 1.76 8.50 16.01
C ARG A 284 1.80 9.54 14.88
N GLY A 285 2.96 10.16 14.67
CA GLY A 285 3.15 11.32 13.81
C GLY A 285 2.43 12.56 14.33
N ASP A 286 2.39 13.60 13.50
CA ASP A 286 2.03 14.97 13.84
C ASP A 286 1.39 15.70 12.65
N LEU A 287 0.88 16.92 12.88
CA LEU A 287 0.49 17.83 11.81
C LEU A 287 1.75 18.49 11.20
N PRO A 288 1.74 18.86 9.89
CA PRO A 288 2.92 19.35 9.18
C PRO A 288 3.46 20.72 9.62
N TYR A 289 2.72 21.48 10.44
CA TYR A 289 3.14 22.78 10.96
C TYR A 289 2.19 23.20 12.11
N GLU A 290 2.32 24.43 12.62
CA GLU A 290 1.31 25.02 13.52
C GLU A 290 0.02 25.36 12.75
N MET A 291 -0.71 24.31 12.35
CA MET A 291 -1.90 24.42 11.51
C MET A 291 -3.04 25.09 12.25
N LEU A 292 -3.66 26.10 11.64
CA LEU A 292 -4.81 26.76 12.24
C LEU A 292 -6.02 25.82 12.26
N GLY A 293 -6.91 26.06 13.23
CA GLY A 293 -8.16 25.33 13.34
C GLY A 293 -9.00 25.44 12.06
N PRO A 294 -9.87 24.44 11.79
CA PRO A 294 -10.79 24.52 10.66
C PRO A 294 -11.68 25.76 10.77
N LYS A 295 -11.90 26.45 9.66
CA LYS A 295 -13.00 27.42 9.51
C LYS A 295 -14.31 26.70 9.30
N THR A 296 -14.28 25.73 8.40
CA THR A 296 -15.43 24.89 8.07
C THR A 296 -15.01 23.43 8.03
N ILE A 297 -15.93 22.54 8.42
CA ILE A 297 -15.83 21.10 8.16
C ILE A 297 -17.06 20.72 7.33
N ARG A 298 -16.85 19.98 6.25
CA ARG A 298 -17.90 19.49 5.35
C ARG A 298 -17.98 17.97 5.49
N VAL A 299 -19.19 17.46 5.70
CA VAL A 299 -19.49 16.03 5.76
C VAL A 299 -20.25 15.65 4.50
N PHE A 300 -19.69 14.72 3.73
CA PHE A 300 -20.24 14.19 2.49
C PHE A 300 -20.88 12.85 2.81
N VAL A 301 -22.11 12.63 2.35
CA VAL A 301 -22.73 11.30 2.28
C VAL A 301 -22.97 10.99 0.81
N ALA A 302 -22.21 10.05 0.29
CA ALA A 302 -22.25 9.58 -1.09
C ALA A 302 -22.79 8.16 -1.17
N ASP A 303 -23.20 7.75 -2.37
CA ASP A 303 -23.31 6.34 -2.73
C ASP A 303 -21.92 5.68 -2.72
N ASP A 304 -21.84 4.48 -2.17
CA ASP A 304 -20.62 3.68 -2.10
C ASP A 304 -20.44 2.78 -3.34
N SER A 305 -21.53 2.44 -4.04
CA SER A 305 -21.54 1.67 -5.28
C SER A 305 -22.18 2.47 -6.42
N PRO A 306 -21.67 3.66 -6.79
CA PRO A 306 -22.36 4.64 -7.65
C PRO A 306 -22.66 4.18 -9.09
N ASP A 307 -22.11 3.05 -9.52
CA ASP A 307 -22.37 2.43 -10.83
C ASP A 307 -23.44 1.32 -10.79
N ASP A 308 -23.87 0.85 -9.61
CA ASP A 308 -25.02 -0.06 -9.47
C ASP A 308 -26.30 0.75 -9.26
N ALA A 309 -27.15 0.83 -10.29
CA ALA A 309 -28.42 1.55 -10.26
C ALA A 309 -29.49 1.01 -9.26
N ARG A 310 -29.10 0.09 -8.37
CA ARG A 310 -29.90 -0.40 -7.22
C ARG A 310 -29.33 0.03 -5.88
N ALA A 311 -28.07 0.47 -5.86
CA ALA A 311 -27.47 1.15 -4.71
C ALA A 311 -27.91 2.62 -4.70
N ASN A 312 -27.93 3.18 -3.51
CA ASN A 312 -28.07 4.60 -3.22
C ASN A 312 -27.66 4.80 -1.75
N ALA A 313 -27.45 6.04 -1.33
CA ALA A 313 -27.28 6.38 0.08
C ALA A 313 -28.37 7.34 0.53
N ILE A 314 -28.91 7.15 1.73
CA ILE A 314 -29.94 8.03 2.30
C ILE A 314 -29.40 8.62 3.60
N VAL A 315 -29.47 9.95 3.74
CA VAL A 315 -29.11 10.68 4.96
C VAL A 315 -30.30 11.46 5.51
N TYR A 316 -30.59 11.28 6.80
CA TYR A 316 -31.69 11.95 7.49
C TYR A 316 -31.23 13.21 8.23
N GLY A 317 -29.98 13.23 8.67
CA GLY A 317 -29.34 14.36 9.36
C GLY A 317 -27.87 14.05 9.66
N VAL A 318 -27.10 15.10 9.94
CA VAL A 318 -25.74 15.01 10.47
C VAL A 318 -25.61 16.03 11.58
N ASP A 319 -25.12 15.59 12.73
CA ASP A 319 -24.89 16.40 13.91
C ASP A 319 -23.40 16.46 14.28
N ILE A 320 -23.03 17.52 14.99
CA ILE A 320 -21.67 17.74 15.52
C ILE A 320 -21.69 17.86 17.04
N VAL A 321 -20.71 17.26 17.70
CA VAL A 321 -20.33 17.52 19.10
C VAL A 321 -18.90 18.04 19.06
N LEU A 322 -18.63 19.21 19.66
CA LEU A 322 -17.28 19.76 19.77
C LEU A 322 -16.86 19.93 21.23
N GLU A 323 -15.58 19.72 21.50
CA GLU A 323 -14.95 20.02 22.78
C GLU A 323 -13.74 20.95 22.56
N GLY A 324 -13.55 21.91 23.45
CA GLY A 324 -12.51 22.92 23.32
C GLY A 324 -12.45 23.88 24.50
N GLU A 325 -11.87 25.06 24.29
CA GLU A 325 -11.72 26.10 25.31
C GLU A 325 -12.28 27.45 24.81
N ARG A 326 -13.15 28.07 25.60
CA ARG A 326 -13.66 29.43 25.38
C ARG A 326 -13.10 30.32 26.49
N SER A 327 -12.22 31.27 26.15
CA SER A 327 -11.53 32.13 27.13
C SER A 327 -10.83 31.35 28.28
N THR A 328 -10.15 30.24 27.95
CA THR A 328 -9.49 29.29 28.87
C THR A 328 -10.39 28.42 29.76
N GLU A 329 -11.72 28.60 29.72
CA GLU A 329 -12.65 27.67 30.34
C GLU A 329 -12.99 26.54 29.36
N PRO A 330 -12.98 25.25 29.78
CA PRO A 330 -13.42 24.13 28.95
C PRO A 330 -14.89 24.30 28.55
N VAL A 331 -15.20 24.01 27.28
CA VAL A 331 -16.55 24.05 26.75
C VAL A 331 -16.83 22.83 25.88
N ARG A 332 -18.03 22.29 26.02
CA ARG A 332 -18.65 21.38 25.06
C ARG A 332 -19.82 22.12 24.42
N LEU A 333 -20.00 21.97 23.11
CA LEU A 333 -21.15 22.51 22.37
C LEU A 333 -21.59 21.45 21.35
N THR A 334 -22.87 21.43 20.96
CA THR A 334 -23.37 20.47 19.96
C THR A 334 -24.55 21.00 19.14
N SER A 335 -24.83 20.40 17.98
CA SER A 335 -26.09 20.59 17.24
C SER A 335 -27.19 19.60 17.64
N LEU A 336 -26.89 18.58 18.46
CA LEU A 336 -27.85 17.54 18.82
C LEU A 336 -29.08 18.13 19.53
N ASP A 337 -30.25 17.89 18.94
CA ASP A 337 -31.54 18.16 19.59
C ASP A 337 -31.62 17.52 20.99
N ASP A 338 -32.29 18.20 21.91
CA ASP A 338 -32.47 17.84 23.33
C ASP A 338 -31.19 17.72 24.20
N ASP A 339 -29.99 18.01 23.68
CA ASP A 339 -28.75 18.08 24.48
C ASP A 339 -28.68 19.42 25.27
N PRO A 340 -28.30 19.42 26.57
CA PRO A 340 -28.17 20.65 27.35
C PRO A 340 -27.08 21.62 26.86
N ASP A 341 -26.10 21.13 26.09
CA ASP A 341 -25.02 21.93 25.49
C ASP A 341 -25.32 22.32 24.03
N TYR A 342 -26.58 22.22 23.59
CA TYR A 342 -27.02 22.61 22.24
C TYR A 342 -26.72 24.09 21.93
N ASP A 343 -26.08 24.34 20.80
CA ASP A 343 -25.80 25.68 20.24
C ASP A 343 -26.29 25.74 18.78
N PRO A 344 -27.31 26.57 18.46
CA PRO A 344 -27.87 26.66 17.10
C PRO A 344 -26.88 27.22 16.07
N LEU A 345 -25.73 27.77 16.48
CA LEU A 345 -24.66 28.17 15.57
C LEU A 345 -23.87 26.97 15.00
N LEU A 346 -24.09 25.76 15.55
CA LEU A 346 -23.47 24.52 15.11
C LEU A 346 -24.37 23.67 14.20
N GLU A 347 -25.62 24.08 13.98
CA GLU A 347 -26.44 23.46 12.94
C GLU A 347 -25.75 23.61 11.57
N ALA A 348 -25.75 22.54 10.79
CA ALA A 348 -25.22 22.58 9.44
C ALA A 348 -26.00 23.58 8.58
N GLY A 349 -25.31 24.22 7.63
CA GLY A 349 -25.98 24.94 6.54
C GLY A 349 -26.95 24.03 5.77
N PRO A 350 -27.94 24.59 5.04
CA PRO A 350 -28.90 23.79 4.28
C PRO A 350 -28.18 22.79 3.36
N PRO A 351 -28.45 21.48 3.46
CA PRO A 351 -27.64 20.48 2.78
C PRO A 351 -27.67 20.65 1.26
N GLU A 352 -26.48 20.54 0.67
CA GLU A 352 -26.23 20.63 -0.77
C GLU A 352 -26.34 19.23 -1.40
N GLY A 353 -26.69 19.15 -2.68
CA GLY A 353 -26.79 17.87 -3.39
C GLY A 353 -27.94 16.94 -2.95
N GLY A 354 -28.03 15.79 -3.62
CA GLY A 354 -29.05 14.74 -3.44
C GLY A 354 -30.51 15.14 -3.73
N ALA A 355 -31.34 14.12 -3.96
CA ALA A 355 -32.78 14.24 -4.12
C ALA A 355 -33.50 14.24 -2.75
N VAL A 356 -34.73 14.76 -2.69
CA VAL A 356 -35.55 14.69 -1.46
C VAL A 356 -36.22 13.32 -1.39
N TYR A 357 -35.89 12.53 -0.36
CA TYR A 357 -36.43 11.19 -0.20
C TYR A 357 -37.87 11.21 0.35
N ALA A 358 -38.75 10.38 -0.21
CA ALA A 358 -40.18 10.36 0.17
C ALA A 358 -40.43 9.91 1.63
N GLY A 359 -39.49 9.19 2.23
CA GLY A 359 -39.51 8.80 3.65
C GLY A 359 -38.90 9.85 4.61
N GLY A 360 -38.54 11.03 4.11
CA GLY A 360 -37.75 12.03 4.83
C GLY A 360 -36.24 11.84 4.60
N GLY A 361 -35.45 12.89 4.82
CA GLY A 361 -34.03 12.91 4.49
C GLY A 361 -33.75 13.21 3.01
N ARG A 362 -32.52 12.95 2.58
CA ARG A 362 -32.03 13.10 1.21
C ARG A 362 -31.36 11.84 0.71
N GLU A 363 -31.47 11.63 -0.59
CA GLU A 363 -30.95 10.49 -1.33
C GLU A 363 -29.78 10.96 -2.20
N ALA A 364 -28.58 10.42 -1.95
CA ALA A 364 -27.45 10.49 -2.86
C ALA A 364 -27.55 9.28 -3.82
N GLU A 365 -27.60 9.57 -5.12
CA GLU A 365 -27.78 8.60 -6.19
C GLU A 365 -26.58 8.73 -7.15
N GLY A 366 -25.87 7.62 -7.37
CA GLY A 366 -24.66 7.63 -8.19
C GLY A 366 -23.59 8.59 -7.65
N LYS A 367 -22.93 9.33 -8.55
CA LYS A 367 -21.79 10.20 -8.20
C LYS A 367 -22.15 11.52 -7.49
N VAL A 368 -23.42 11.77 -7.11
CA VAL A 368 -23.84 13.04 -6.51
C VAL A 368 -24.02 12.90 -4.98
N PRO A 369 -23.07 13.38 -4.15
CA PRO A 369 -23.21 13.32 -2.71
C PRO A 369 -24.25 14.33 -2.17
N VAL A 370 -24.73 14.07 -0.95
CA VAL A 370 -25.33 15.07 -0.08
C VAL A 370 -24.24 15.65 0.81
N VAL A 371 -24.15 16.98 0.94
CA VAL A 371 -23.10 17.66 1.71
C VAL A 371 -23.68 18.55 2.80
N TYR A 372 -23.18 18.37 4.02
CA TYR A 372 -23.49 19.18 5.20
C TYR A 372 -22.27 20.03 5.57
N THR A 373 -22.42 21.36 5.62
CA THR A 373 -21.33 22.29 5.92
C THR A 373 -21.50 22.88 7.32
N PHE A 374 -20.53 22.63 8.19
CA PHE A 374 -20.45 23.15 9.56
C PHE A 374 -19.43 24.28 9.65
N VAL A 375 -19.77 25.39 10.31
CA VAL A 375 -18.86 26.51 10.55
C VAL A 375 -18.41 26.45 12.01
N LEU A 376 -17.10 26.40 12.27
CA LEU A 376 -16.60 26.34 13.65
C LEU A 376 -16.63 27.73 14.32
N PRO A 377 -17.02 27.82 15.60
CA PRO A 377 -17.16 29.09 16.30
C PRO A 377 -15.78 29.76 16.54
N PRO A 378 -15.54 30.99 16.02
CA PRO A 378 -14.22 31.61 16.02
C PRO A 378 -13.76 32.11 17.40
N ASP A 379 -14.63 32.08 18.41
CA ASP A 379 -14.34 32.42 19.80
C ASP A 379 -13.99 31.19 20.67
N VAL A 380 -14.02 29.98 20.09
CA VAL A 380 -13.67 28.72 20.74
C VAL A 380 -12.41 28.12 20.12
N THR A 381 -11.44 27.81 20.96
CA THR A 381 -10.27 27.01 20.59
C THR A 381 -10.68 25.54 20.58
N VAL A 382 -11.24 25.06 19.46
CA VAL A 382 -11.72 23.68 19.29
C VAL A 382 -10.54 22.70 19.36
N ARG A 383 -10.67 21.66 20.18
CA ARG A 383 -9.64 20.60 20.35
C ARG A 383 -10.09 19.26 19.77
N SER A 384 -11.39 19.02 19.64
CA SER A 384 -11.94 17.85 18.95
C SER A 384 -13.35 18.11 18.44
N THR A 385 -13.73 17.38 17.40
CA THR A 385 -15.12 17.28 16.94
C THR A 385 -15.46 15.83 16.64
N ARG A 386 -16.66 15.41 17.03
CA ARG A 386 -17.28 14.14 16.68
C ARG A 386 -18.53 14.42 15.88
N PHE A 387 -18.70 13.74 14.77
CA PHE A 387 -19.91 13.79 13.97
C PHE A 387 -20.77 12.57 14.23
N ILE A 388 -22.08 12.74 14.08
CA ILE A 388 -23.09 11.69 14.18
C ILE A 388 -24.00 11.82 12.96
N ALA A 389 -23.94 10.86 12.04
CA ALA A 389 -24.75 10.86 10.82
C ALA A 389 -25.84 9.78 10.90
N ASP A 390 -27.08 10.16 10.61
CA ASP A 390 -28.22 9.23 10.51
C ASP A 390 -28.38 8.81 9.05
N VAL A 391 -27.95 7.58 8.73
CA VAL A 391 -27.72 7.10 7.37
C VAL A 391 -28.33 5.72 7.11
N ALA A 392 -28.70 5.46 5.86
CA ALA A 392 -29.20 4.18 5.35
C ALA A 392 -28.76 3.97 3.89
N GLY A 393 -29.08 2.81 3.32
CA GLY A 393 -28.62 2.41 1.98
C GLY A 393 -27.16 1.94 1.98
N ASP A 394 -26.52 2.05 0.82
CA ASP A 394 -25.11 1.75 0.55
C ASP A 394 -24.30 3.06 0.64
N TYR A 395 -24.17 3.57 1.86
CA TYR A 395 -23.59 4.89 2.10
C TYR A 395 -22.07 4.86 2.28
N ARG A 396 -21.43 5.93 1.81
CA ARG A 396 -20.05 6.32 2.10
C ARG A 396 -20.05 7.70 2.74
N VAL A 397 -19.52 7.82 3.96
CA VAL A 397 -19.33 9.09 4.65
C VAL A 397 -17.89 9.53 4.52
N GLY A 398 -17.68 10.77 4.08
CA GLY A 398 -16.38 11.39 3.97
C GLY A 398 -16.36 12.82 4.49
N VAL A 399 -15.16 13.38 4.67
CA VAL A 399 -14.96 14.70 5.26
C VAL A 399 -13.96 15.55 4.47
N SER A 400 -14.16 16.87 4.51
CA SER A 400 -13.11 17.85 4.17
C SER A 400 -13.22 19.08 5.06
N GLN A 401 -12.23 19.97 5.01
CA GLN A 401 -12.23 21.26 5.70
C GLN A 401 -11.68 22.38 4.82
N THR A 402 -11.98 23.61 5.22
CA THR A 402 -11.17 24.79 4.88
C THR A 402 -10.52 25.36 6.13
N HIS A 403 -9.30 25.89 5.99
CA HIS A 403 -8.51 26.48 7.08
C HIS A 403 -7.64 27.62 6.56
N ASP A 404 -7.16 28.47 7.47
CA ASP A 404 -6.23 29.54 7.10
C ASP A 404 -4.78 29.07 7.15
N PHE A 405 -4.02 29.41 6.11
CA PHE A 405 -2.57 29.20 6.03
C PHE A 405 -1.84 30.56 6.02
N PHE A 406 -0.86 30.71 6.93
CA PHE A 406 0.00 31.89 6.98
C PHE A 406 1.09 31.81 5.91
N ASN A 407 1.21 32.85 5.08
CA ASN A 407 2.24 32.97 4.07
C ASN A 407 2.86 34.38 4.05
N ILE A 408 3.88 34.58 3.21
CA ILE A 408 4.51 35.88 3.01
C ILE A 408 4.20 36.39 1.59
N ASP A 409 3.72 37.62 1.48
CA ASP A 409 3.42 38.25 0.19
C ASP A 409 4.70 38.67 -0.58
N ARG A 410 4.55 39.07 -1.85
CA ARG A 410 5.66 39.56 -2.70
C ARG A 410 6.35 40.83 -2.20
N ARG A 411 5.87 41.45 -1.13
CA ARG A 411 6.41 42.65 -0.49
C ARG A 411 7.06 42.33 0.86
N GLY A 412 7.04 41.08 1.31
CA GLY A 412 7.59 40.64 2.59
C GLY A 412 6.64 40.79 3.78
N ASN A 413 5.35 41.08 3.56
CA ASN A 413 4.36 41.15 4.63
C ASN A 413 3.78 39.76 4.92
N ALA A 414 3.41 39.50 6.17
CA ALA A 414 2.54 38.38 6.50
C ALA A 414 1.17 38.55 5.82
N ALA A 415 0.70 37.47 5.20
CA ALA A 415 -0.60 37.35 4.60
C ALA A 415 -1.23 36.01 5.01
N ILE A 416 -2.51 35.87 4.71
CA ILE A 416 -3.31 34.67 4.98
C ILE A 416 -3.90 34.22 3.64
N THR A 417 -3.91 32.92 3.40
CA THR A 417 -4.56 32.30 2.25
C THR A 417 -5.38 31.13 2.75
N GLU A 418 -6.61 30.98 2.25
CA GLU A 418 -7.45 29.85 2.60
C GLU A 418 -6.98 28.60 1.86
N SER A 419 -6.69 27.55 2.61
CA SER A 419 -6.32 26.21 2.17
C SER A 419 -7.46 25.23 2.49
N ALA A 420 -7.35 24.01 1.97
CA ALA A 420 -8.30 22.94 2.25
C ALA A 420 -7.60 21.59 2.44
N TRP A 421 -8.19 20.73 3.26
CA TRP A 421 -7.83 19.32 3.37
C TRP A 421 -9.06 18.43 3.14
N PRO A 422 -8.99 17.39 2.29
CA PRO A 422 -7.92 17.11 1.34
C PRO A 422 -7.65 18.25 0.35
N ALA A 423 -6.41 18.36 -0.12
CA ALA A 423 -6.02 19.41 -1.05
C ALA A 423 -6.71 19.22 -2.41
N PRO A 424 -7.34 20.26 -2.98
CA PRO A 424 -7.97 20.17 -4.30
C PRO A 424 -6.93 19.96 -5.40
N ILE A 425 -7.27 19.18 -6.43
CA ILE A 425 -6.43 19.00 -7.61
C ILE A 425 -6.76 20.10 -8.63
N ALA A 426 -5.80 20.96 -8.96
CA ALA A 426 -6.05 22.20 -9.70
C ALA A 426 -6.01 22.05 -11.23
N SER A 427 -5.64 20.88 -11.78
CA SER A 427 -5.72 20.60 -13.22
C SER A 427 -5.61 19.10 -13.56
N ALA A 428 -6.06 18.71 -14.74
CA ALA A 428 -5.86 17.35 -15.28
C ALA A 428 -4.38 16.93 -15.34
N GLY A 429 -3.48 17.87 -15.69
CA GLY A 429 -2.03 17.63 -15.68
C GLY A 429 -1.44 17.43 -14.28
N GLU A 430 -2.15 17.87 -13.24
CA GLU A 430 -1.76 17.61 -11.84
C GLU A 430 -2.23 16.22 -11.38
N ARG A 431 -3.35 15.70 -11.90
CA ARG A 431 -3.82 14.32 -11.68
C ARG A 431 -2.82 13.28 -12.20
N ALA A 432 -2.14 13.57 -13.31
CA ALA A 432 -1.17 12.67 -13.93
C ALA A 432 0.24 12.67 -13.28
N ILE A 433 0.50 13.53 -12.29
CA ILE A 433 1.82 13.65 -11.62
C ILE A 433 1.76 13.53 -10.10
N ARG A 434 0.63 13.85 -9.47
CA ARG A 434 0.37 13.48 -8.08
C ARG A 434 -0.01 12.01 -8.02
N ARG A 435 0.35 11.33 -6.94
CA ARG A 435 -0.27 10.05 -6.58
C ARG A 435 -1.49 10.37 -5.73
N PRO A 436 -2.71 10.33 -6.31
CA PRO A 436 -3.90 10.61 -5.52
C PRO A 436 -4.00 9.55 -4.42
N PHE A 437 -4.42 9.97 -3.24
CA PHE A 437 -4.71 9.04 -2.15
C PHE A 437 -6.03 8.27 -2.37
N LYS A 438 -6.62 8.34 -3.57
CA LYS A 438 -7.81 7.59 -4.01
C LYS A 438 -7.73 7.24 -5.50
N TRP A 439 -8.18 6.03 -5.82
CA TRP A 439 -8.07 5.30 -7.10
C TRP A 439 -8.84 5.98 -8.24
N TYR A 440 -9.97 6.64 -7.95
CA TYR A 440 -10.64 7.52 -8.91
C TYR A 440 -10.79 8.96 -8.39
N THR A 441 -10.80 9.92 -9.31
CA THR A 441 -11.32 11.27 -9.07
C THR A 441 -11.75 11.86 -10.41
N ASP A 442 -13.03 12.17 -10.60
CA ASP A 442 -13.49 12.84 -11.84
C ASP A 442 -13.02 14.31 -11.87
N GLU A 443 -12.96 14.94 -13.06
CA GLU A 443 -12.44 16.32 -13.22
C GLU A 443 -13.18 17.35 -12.36
N ASP A 444 -14.49 17.18 -12.20
CA ASP A 444 -15.39 18.07 -11.44
C ASP A 444 -15.73 17.54 -10.03
N GLU A 445 -15.14 16.42 -9.58
CA GLU A 445 -15.44 15.83 -8.28
C GLU A 445 -14.72 16.57 -7.13
N GLU A 446 -15.48 16.99 -6.12
CA GLU A 446 -14.92 17.53 -4.89
C GLU A 446 -14.24 16.45 -4.06
N ILE A 447 -13.03 16.73 -3.58
CA ILE A 447 -12.21 15.74 -2.86
C ILE A 447 -12.52 15.80 -1.37
N TYR A 448 -12.82 14.63 -0.81
CA TYR A 448 -13.02 14.37 0.61
C TYR A 448 -12.27 13.08 1.01
N TYR A 449 -12.04 12.89 2.30
CA TYR A 449 -11.43 11.70 2.88
C TYR A 449 -12.51 10.82 3.51
N THR A 450 -12.62 9.57 3.10
CA THR A 450 -13.62 8.60 3.57
C THR A 450 -13.33 8.18 5.01
N VAL A 451 -14.36 8.18 5.86
CA VAL A 451 -14.26 7.88 7.30
C VAL A 451 -15.17 6.75 7.77
N VAL A 452 -16.31 6.50 7.10
CA VAL A 452 -17.26 5.41 7.45
C VAL A 452 -17.97 4.91 6.20
N ARG A 453 -18.26 3.61 6.12
CA ARG A 453 -19.00 3.01 4.99
C ARG A 453 -20.13 2.07 5.44
N ALA A 454 -20.96 1.64 4.50
CA ALA A 454 -22.00 0.64 4.71
C ALA A 454 -21.45 -0.79 4.57
N ASP A 455 -22.12 -1.77 5.18
CA ASP A 455 -21.81 -3.20 5.03
C ASP A 455 -22.40 -3.84 3.74
N GLY A 456 -22.69 -3.03 2.71
CA GLY A 456 -23.42 -3.43 1.52
C GLY A 456 -24.95 -3.41 1.70
N SER A 457 -25.68 -2.78 0.76
CA SER A 457 -27.16 -2.77 0.76
C SER A 457 -27.75 -2.53 -0.64
N ASP A 458 -28.93 -3.10 -0.93
CA ASP A 458 -29.73 -2.80 -2.14
C ASP A 458 -30.43 -1.42 -2.05
N GLY A 459 -29.73 -0.36 -1.59
CA GLY A 459 -30.27 1.00 -1.54
C GLY A 459 -31.54 1.19 -0.71
N THR A 460 -31.79 0.33 0.27
CA THR A 460 -33.02 0.40 1.08
C THR A 460 -32.82 1.18 2.37
N GLY A 461 -33.81 1.96 2.79
CA GLY A 461 -33.87 2.57 4.12
C GLY A 461 -33.99 1.59 5.30
N ALA A 462 -33.90 0.27 5.06
CA ALA A 462 -34.12 -0.76 6.06
C ALA A 462 -32.92 -0.97 7.01
N ASN A 463 -31.71 -0.59 6.59
CA ASN A 463 -30.49 -0.64 7.40
C ASN A 463 -30.16 0.70 8.10
N ARG A 464 -31.15 1.60 8.24
CA ARG A 464 -30.97 2.92 8.86
C ARG A 464 -30.31 2.81 10.23
N ARG A 465 -29.17 3.49 10.40
CA ARG A 465 -28.39 3.52 11.63
C ARG A 465 -27.73 4.89 11.84
N LEU A 466 -27.49 5.22 13.11
CA LEU A 466 -26.58 6.29 13.49
C LEU A 466 -25.14 5.77 13.40
N VAL A 467 -24.29 6.46 12.65
CA VAL A 467 -22.85 6.25 12.66
C VAL A 467 -22.16 7.45 13.28
N SER A 468 -21.11 7.23 14.07
CA SER A 468 -20.33 8.29 14.71
C SER A 468 -18.85 8.15 14.40
N PHE A 469 -18.19 9.26 14.06
CA PHE A 469 -16.76 9.29 13.76
C PHE A 469 -16.10 10.54 14.36
N ASP A 470 -14.85 10.40 14.79
CA ASP A 470 -14.03 11.51 15.28
C ASP A 470 -13.32 12.17 14.09
N TYR A 471 -13.38 13.50 13.99
CA TYR A 471 -12.69 14.22 12.93
C TYR A 471 -11.20 14.38 13.22
N GLY A 472 -10.36 14.04 12.25
CA GLY A 472 -8.94 14.30 12.30
C GLY A 472 -8.25 14.06 10.96
N ILE A 473 -7.09 14.71 10.79
CA ILE A 473 -6.22 14.52 9.63
C ILE A 473 -5.26 13.34 9.92
N PRO A 474 -4.98 12.46 8.95
CA PRO A 474 -3.93 11.44 9.04
C PRO A 474 -2.59 11.99 9.54
N THR A 475 -2.04 11.37 10.59
CA THR A 475 -0.71 11.69 11.12
C THR A 475 0.27 10.51 11.05
N GLY A 476 -0.21 9.27 10.98
CA GLY A 476 0.64 8.11 10.67
C GLY A 476 0.00 6.76 10.91
N GLN A 477 0.63 5.68 10.44
CA GLN A 477 0.20 4.30 10.67
C GLN A 477 1.34 3.39 11.15
N SER A 478 0.97 2.36 11.91
CA SER A 478 1.88 1.27 12.32
C SER A 478 1.32 -0.08 11.89
N LEU A 479 2.05 -0.80 11.03
CA LEU A 479 1.74 -2.17 10.64
C LEU A 479 2.62 -3.13 11.45
N ALA A 480 1.99 -4.07 12.15
CA ALA A 480 2.69 -5.12 12.89
C ALA A 480 2.16 -6.49 12.46
N SER A 481 3.03 -7.43 12.10
CA SER A 481 2.62 -8.77 11.67
C SER A 481 3.44 -9.90 12.28
N ILE A 482 2.85 -11.10 12.27
CA ILE A 482 3.51 -12.37 12.58
C ILE A 482 3.21 -13.32 11.42
N ASN A 483 4.25 -13.78 10.75
CA ASN A 483 4.19 -14.78 9.68
C ASN A 483 4.85 -16.09 10.14
N TYR A 484 4.43 -17.21 9.58
CA TYR A 484 5.02 -18.51 9.89
C TYR A 484 4.92 -19.47 8.71
N GLN A 485 5.85 -20.42 8.66
CA GLN A 485 5.82 -21.59 7.78
C GLN A 485 6.24 -22.81 8.59
N VAL A 486 5.58 -23.94 8.39
CA VAL A 486 5.73 -25.17 9.18
C VAL A 486 5.58 -26.39 8.27
N ASP A 487 6.62 -27.20 8.13
CA ASP A 487 6.58 -28.53 7.48
C ASP A 487 6.63 -29.61 8.57
N LEU A 488 5.57 -30.41 8.66
CA LEU A 488 5.43 -31.51 9.62
C LEU A 488 5.07 -32.83 8.94
N VAL A 489 6.04 -33.41 8.23
CA VAL A 489 5.95 -34.78 7.65
C VAL A 489 4.76 -34.88 6.71
N GLY A 490 4.85 -34.13 5.60
CA GLY A 490 3.80 -33.99 4.59
C GLY A 490 2.58 -33.24 5.14
N LEU A 491 2.78 -32.30 6.07
CA LEU A 491 1.77 -31.33 6.50
C LEU A 491 2.45 -29.97 6.47
N ASP A 492 2.21 -29.23 5.40
CA ASP A 492 2.69 -27.87 5.24
C ASP A 492 1.61 -26.91 5.74
N ILE A 493 1.97 -26.00 6.64
CA ILE A 493 1.09 -24.92 7.13
C ILE A 493 1.85 -23.62 7.02
N SER A 494 1.20 -22.61 6.45
CA SER A 494 1.72 -21.24 6.37
C SER A 494 0.62 -20.24 6.69
N GLY A 495 1.00 -19.05 7.08
CA GLY A 495 0.04 -17.98 7.35
C GLY A 495 0.71 -16.70 7.82
N GLU A 496 -0.08 -15.65 7.83
CA GLU A 496 0.28 -14.37 8.40
C GLU A 496 -0.94 -13.74 9.08
N VAL A 497 -0.70 -13.05 10.19
CA VAL A 497 -1.66 -12.16 10.85
C VAL A 497 -1.03 -10.78 10.96
N ALA A 498 -1.69 -9.75 10.43
CA ALA A 498 -1.19 -8.38 10.46
C ALA A 498 -2.25 -7.40 11.03
N HIS A 499 -1.79 -6.47 11.86
CA HIS A 499 -2.60 -5.45 12.51
C HIS A 499 -2.10 -4.07 12.09
N ASN A 500 -2.98 -3.25 11.50
CA ASN A 500 -2.73 -1.85 11.21
C ASN A 500 -3.28 -0.96 12.33
N LEU A 501 -2.51 0.01 12.80
CA LEU A 501 -2.96 1.09 13.69
C LEU A 501 -2.80 2.43 12.98
N GLN A 502 -3.89 3.01 12.55
CA GLN A 502 -3.92 4.34 11.92
C GLN A 502 -4.10 5.42 12.99
N ASN A 503 -3.47 6.58 12.81
CA ASN A 503 -3.49 7.68 13.77
C ASN A 503 -3.90 8.96 13.07
N PHE A 504 -4.78 9.71 13.73
CA PHE A 504 -5.30 10.97 13.25
C PHE A 504 -5.20 12.03 14.35
N MET A 505 -5.27 13.31 13.98
CA MET A 505 -5.33 14.42 14.92
C MET A 505 -6.31 15.49 14.46
N PHE A 506 -7.12 16.01 15.38
CA PHE A 506 -7.88 17.23 15.12
C PHE A 506 -6.91 18.39 14.85
N PRO A 507 -7.02 19.11 13.72
CA PRO A 507 -5.99 20.05 13.30
C PRO A 507 -6.07 21.36 14.09
N ILE A 508 -5.08 21.57 14.97
CA ILE A 508 -4.87 22.82 15.70
C ILE A 508 -3.40 22.95 16.10
N GLY A 509 -2.90 24.19 16.07
CA GLY A 509 -1.48 24.53 16.14
C GLY A 509 -0.75 23.93 17.35
N ASN A 510 0.56 23.72 17.21
CA ASN A 510 1.40 23.07 18.23
C ASN A 510 0.90 21.67 18.66
N ASN A 511 0.17 20.96 17.78
CA ASN A 511 -0.43 19.63 18.04
C ASN A 511 -1.26 19.60 19.33
N GLU A 512 -2.06 20.65 19.53
CA GLU A 512 -2.92 20.88 20.71
C GLU A 512 -4.25 20.09 20.65
N GLY A 513 -4.53 19.44 19.52
CA GLY A 513 -5.77 18.71 19.24
C GLY A 513 -5.79 17.30 19.83
N GLN A 514 -7.01 16.77 19.98
CA GLN A 514 -7.20 15.38 20.36
C GLN A 514 -6.72 14.46 19.24
N ARG A 515 -6.07 13.37 19.64
CA ARG A 515 -5.65 12.28 18.74
C ARG A 515 -6.67 11.15 18.81
N SER A 516 -7.11 10.67 17.65
CA SER A 516 -7.88 9.43 17.48
C SER A 516 -7.03 8.37 16.80
N SER A 517 -7.51 7.12 16.78
CA SER A 517 -6.80 6.02 16.12
C SER A 517 -7.76 4.92 15.71
N GLU A 518 -7.68 4.49 14.45
CA GLU A 518 -8.44 3.36 13.91
C GLU A 518 -7.57 2.11 13.79
N ARG A 519 -8.21 0.94 13.64
CA ARG A 519 -7.52 -0.36 13.62
C ARG A 519 -8.16 -1.32 12.62
N ALA A 520 -7.31 -1.91 11.78
CA ALA A 520 -7.68 -2.98 10.87
C ALA A 520 -6.89 -4.26 11.20
N LEU A 521 -7.54 -5.43 11.12
CA LEU A 521 -6.92 -6.74 11.37
C LEU A 521 -7.15 -7.67 10.18
N VAL A 522 -6.06 -8.08 9.55
CA VAL A 522 -6.06 -9.00 8.40
C VAL A 522 -5.28 -10.26 8.72
N TRP A 523 -5.68 -11.36 8.11
CA TRP A 523 -4.99 -12.64 8.26
C TRP A 523 -5.32 -13.61 7.14
N TRP A 524 -4.40 -14.54 6.91
CA TRP A 524 -4.64 -15.72 6.09
C TRP A 524 -3.89 -16.92 6.65
N VAL A 525 -4.45 -18.11 6.43
CA VAL A 525 -3.84 -19.39 6.80
C VAL A 525 -4.08 -20.40 5.69
N LYS A 526 -3.01 -21.05 5.23
CA LYS A 526 -3.02 -22.13 4.23
C LYS A 526 -2.45 -23.40 4.84
N GLY A 527 -3.05 -24.54 4.52
CA GLY A 527 -2.58 -25.86 4.96
C GLY A 527 -2.72 -26.90 3.87
N VAL A 528 -1.68 -27.71 3.64
CA VAL A 528 -1.66 -28.83 2.68
C VAL A 528 -1.19 -30.09 3.39
N LYS A 529 -1.95 -31.17 3.25
CA LYS A 529 -1.63 -32.48 3.83
C LYS A 529 -1.44 -33.50 2.71
N ASP A 530 -0.24 -34.05 2.60
CA ASP A 530 0.03 -35.23 1.80
C ASP A 530 -0.71 -36.45 2.36
N LEU A 531 -1.38 -37.16 1.47
CA LEU A 531 -2.11 -38.39 1.74
C LEU A 531 -1.44 -39.56 0.99
N ALA A 532 -1.96 -40.77 1.17
CA ALA A 532 -1.40 -41.94 0.53
C ALA A 532 -1.72 -41.97 -0.98
N GLY A 533 -0.72 -42.30 -1.80
CA GLY A 533 -0.90 -42.60 -3.22
C GLY A 533 -0.96 -41.38 -4.14
N GLY A 534 -0.09 -40.38 -3.93
CA GLY A 534 -0.01 -39.16 -4.78
C GLY A 534 -1.10 -38.12 -4.50
N LEU A 535 -2.06 -38.44 -3.65
CA LEU A 535 -3.14 -37.53 -3.27
C LEU A 535 -2.65 -36.54 -2.20
N ALA A 536 -3.01 -35.26 -2.32
CA ALA A 536 -2.90 -34.27 -1.24
C ALA A 536 -4.24 -33.54 -1.04
N LEU A 537 -4.55 -33.17 0.21
CA LEU A 537 -5.71 -32.37 0.57
C LEU A 537 -5.23 -31.03 1.11
N GLY A 538 -5.67 -29.94 0.51
CA GLY A 538 -5.34 -28.59 0.97
C GLY A 538 -6.56 -27.72 1.22
N GLY A 539 -6.34 -26.64 1.94
CA GLY A 539 -7.33 -25.59 2.13
C GLY A 539 -6.71 -24.33 2.71
N GLU A 540 -7.43 -23.24 2.55
CA GLU A 540 -7.06 -21.91 3.03
C GLU A 540 -8.27 -21.16 3.57
N ILE A 541 -8.01 -20.25 4.49
CA ILE A 541 -8.98 -19.34 5.11
C ILE A 541 -8.34 -17.97 5.22
N TYR A 542 -9.10 -16.91 4.93
CA TYR A 542 -8.58 -15.55 4.93
C TYR A 542 -9.63 -14.51 5.31
N ARG A 543 -9.13 -13.37 5.80
CA ARG A 543 -9.87 -12.13 6.02
C ARG A 543 -8.95 -10.95 5.73
N MET A 544 -9.41 -10.08 4.85
CA MET A 544 -8.93 -8.72 4.67
C MET A 544 -10.00 -7.77 5.21
N ASP A 545 -9.56 -6.70 5.86
CA ASP A 545 -10.40 -5.66 6.45
C ASP A 545 -10.46 -4.50 5.45
N PRO A 546 -11.60 -3.85 5.20
CA PRO A 546 -11.73 -2.76 4.23
C PRO A 546 -10.73 -1.63 4.45
N ASP A 547 -10.51 -1.24 5.71
CA ASP A 547 -9.69 -0.08 6.08
C ASP A 547 -8.18 -0.41 6.17
N TYR A 548 -7.77 -1.62 5.80
CA TYR A 548 -6.38 -2.07 5.93
C TYR A 548 -5.43 -1.30 4.99
N GLY A 549 -4.26 -0.92 5.52
CA GLY A 549 -3.23 -0.16 4.80
C GLY A 549 -3.72 1.22 4.35
N GLY A 550 -3.43 2.27 5.12
CA GLY A 550 -3.67 3.66 4.69
C GLY A 550 -5.10 4.20 4.79
N GLY A 551 -6.09 3.31 4.94
CA GLY A 551 -7.52 3.62 5.09
C GLY A 551 -8.34 3.34 3.82
N TYR A 552 -9.67 3.49 3.90
CA TYR A 552 -10.64 3.21 2.80
C TYR A 552 -10.32 3.85 1.43
N ASP A 553 -9.58 4.95 1.41
CA ASP A 553 -9.24 5.64 0.17
C ASP A 553 -7.89 5.20 -0.39
N SER A 554 -6.96 4.73 0.45
CA SER A 554 -5.56 4.45 0.06
C SER A 554 -5.44 3.64 -1.22
N TYR A 555 -4.55 4.06 -2.11
CA TYR A 555 -4.23 3.45 -3.39
C TYR A 555 -3.21 2.30 -3.26
N ARG A 556 -2.29 2.33 -2.29
CA ARG A 556 -1.13 1.40 -2.18
C ARG A 556 -0.75 1.02 -0.73
N GLY A 557 -1.72 0.96 0.16
CA GLY A 557 -1.55 0.59 1.58
C GLY A 557 -0.90 1.68 2.46
N GLY A 558 -0.73 2.89 1.94
CA GLY A 558 -0.07 4.04 2.55
C GLY A 558 -1.01 5.12 3.10
N MET A 559 -0.60 5.84 4.14
CA MET A 559 -1.42 6.96 4.65
C MET A 559 -1.39 8.17 3.70
N ALA A 560 -2.55 8.81 3.58
CA ALA A 560 -2.77 10.08 2.89
C ALA A 560 -2.29 11.28 3.74
N PHE A 561 -1.04 11.70 3.58
CA PHE A 561 -0.50 12.85 4.33
C PHE A 561 -0.77 14.19 3.64
N HIS A 562 -0.98 15.23 4.45
CA HIS A 562 -1.27 16.59 3.99
C HIS A 562 -0.11 17.54 4.27
N TYR A 563 0.12 18.49 3.37
CA TYR A 563 1.09 19.57 3.54
C TYR A 563 0.63 20.86 2.86
N ASP A 564 0.67 21.97 3.59
CA ASP A 564 0.68 23.31 3.02
C ASP A 564 2.07 23.93 3.17
N GLY A 565 2.52 24.64 2.15
CA GLY A 565 3.79 25.34 2.16
C GLY A 565 3.87 26.51 1.19
N GLN A 566 4.93 27.30 1.36
CA GLN A 566 5.32 28.34 0.41
C GLN A 566 6.85 28.21 0.21
N PRO A 567 7.34 27.83 -0.99
CA PRO A 567 8.77 27.56 -1.18
C PRO A 567 9.66 28.79 -0.97
N ALA A 568 9.19 29.98 -1.33
CA ALA A 568 9.84 31.25 -1.03
C ALA A 568 8.83 32.40 -0.86
N PRO A 569 9.16 33.46 -0.09
CA PRO A 569 8.30 34.64 0.08
C PRO A 569 7.79 35.23 -1.23
N GLY A 570 6.47 35.35 -1.36
CA GLY A 570 5.79 35.88 -2.54
C GLY A 570 5.54 34.89 -3.68
N GLU A 571 5.97 33.63 -3.54
CA GLU A 571 5.57 32.54 -4.43
C GLU A 571 4.16 32.02 -4.11
N ARG A 572 3.63 31.17 -5.01
CA ARG A 572 2.32 30.54 -4.84
C ARG A 572 2.35 29.59 -3.65
N THR A 573 1.30 29.56 -2.85
CA THR A 573 1.09 28.50 -1.85
C THR A 573 0.87 27.16 -2.55
N SER A 574 1.54 26.14 -2.05
CA SER A 574 1.37 24.75 -2.46
C SER A 574 0.57 24.04 -1.38
N THR A 575 -0.56 23.46 -1.76
CA THR A 575 -1.39 22.61 -0.90
C THR A 575 -1.47 21.23 -1.54
N VAL A 576 -1.08 20.20 -0.78
CA VAL A 576 -0.86 18.84 -1.28
C VAL A 576 -1.46 17.85 -0.28
N THR A 577 -2.14 16.84 -0.81
CA THR A 577 -2.54 15.63 -0.08
C THR A 577 -2.25 14.46 -0.99
N GLU A 578 -1.32 13.62 -0.55
CA GLU A 578 -0.75 12.52 -1.35
C GLU A 578 -0.56 11.32 -0.44
N GLU A 579 -0.41 10.15 -1.03
CA GLU A 579 -0.09 8.93 -0.31
C GLU A 579 1.41 8.65 -0.31
N PHE A 580 1.94 8.14 0.80
CA PHE A 580 3.23 7.44 0.78
C PHE A 580 2.94 5.93 0.74
N PRO A 581 3.11 5.24 -0.40
CA PRO A 581 2.75 3.83 -0.57
C PRO A 581 3.63 2.89 0.28
N LEU A 582 3.07 1.74 0.68
CA LEU A 582 3.80 0.64 1.33
C LEU A 582 3.89 -0.61 0.44
N HIS A 583 3.02 -0.69 -0.57
CA HIS A 583 3.02 -1.69 -1.62
C HIS A 583 3.23 -0.98 -2.96
N GLU A 584 3.59 -1.72 -4.00
CA GLU A 584 3.60 -1.25 -5.39
C GLU A 584 2.52 -2.03 -6.17
N ASP A 585 2.21 -1.58 -7.38
CA ASP A 585 1.68 -2.42 -8.47
C ASP A 585 2.89 -3.19 -8.99
N ASN A 586 2.92 -4.52 -8.89
CA ASN A 586 3.96 -5.32 -9.53
C ASN A 586 3.47 -6.75 -9.81
N ASP A 587 2.38 -6.87 -10.58
CA ASP A 587 1.62 -8.13 -10.79
C ASP A 587 2.49 -9.26 -11.41
N ASP A 588 3.51 -8.90 -12.19
CA ASP A 588 4.49 -9.85 -12.73
C ASP A 588 5.71 -10.12 -11.82
N HIS A 589 5.91 -9.30 -10.79
CA HIS A 589 7.02 -9.26 -9.82
C HIS A 589 8.40 -8.81 -10.37
N ASP A 590 8.47 -8.02 -11.45
CA ASP A 590 9.73 -7.59 -12.09
C ASP A 590 10.55 -6.50 -11.32
N LEU A 591 11.30 -5.66 -12.05
CA LEU A 591 12.03 -4.51 -11.54
C LEU A 591 11.20 -3.21 -11.51
N PHE A 592 10.20 -3.03 -12.36
CA PHE A 592 9.43 -1.79 -12.56
C PHE A 592 8.01 -1.91 -12.02
N PRO A 593 7.62 -1.09 -11.03
CA PRO A 593 6.21 -0.97 -10.68
C PRO A 593 5.38 -0.64 -11.92
N ASP A 594 4.23 -1.26 -12.08
CA ASP A 594 3.35 -1.13 -13.25
C ASP A 594 2.67 0.27 -13.32
N GLU A 595 2.99 1.12 -12.35
CA GLU A 595 2.50 2.48 -12.14
C GLU A 595 3.03 3.50 -13.18
N HIS A 596 2.55 3.44 -14.42
CA HIS A 596 2.83 4.46 -15.45
C HIS A 596 1.57 5.06 -16.11
N THR A 597 1.66 6.28 -16.63
CA THR A 597 0.51 7.05 -17.18
C THR A 597 -0.20 6.42 -18.39
N GLU A 598 0.41 5.39 -18.97
CA GLU A 598 -0.12 4.62 -20.08
C GLU A 598 -0.34 3.16 -19.70
N ASP A 599 -0.29 2.84 -18.40
CA ASP A 599 -0.74 1.57 -17.88
C ASP A 599 -2.26 1.61 -17.90
N THR A 600 -2.82 0.47 -18.27
CA THR A 600 -4.24 0.28 -18.27
C THR A 600 -4.51 -0.95 -17.41
N ALA A 601 -5.07 -0.72 -16.22
CA ALA A 601 -5.70 -1.73 -15.34
C ALA A 601 -6.84 -2.55 -16.01
N THR A 602 -7.03 -2.38 -17.31
CA THR A 602 -7.65 -3.38 -18.18
C THR A 602 -6.56 -4.24 -18.82
N ALA A 603 -6.53 -5.52 -18.47
CA ALA A 603 -5.84 -6.58 -19.22
C ALA A 603 -6.45 -6.78 -20.63
N GLU A 604 -6.34 -5.77 -21.49
CA GLU A 604 -6.62 -5.84 -22.92
C GLU A 604 -5.62 -6.83 -23.53
N PRO A 605 -6.03 -8.01 -24.03
CA PRO A 605 -5.09 -9.03 -24.48
C PRO A 605 -4.14 -8.49 -25.55
N ARG A 606 -4.60 -7.51 -26.35
CA ARG A 606 -3.83 -6.83 -27.40
C ARG A 606 -2.81 -5.80 -26.90
N ALA A 607 -2.98 -5.23 -25.70
CA ALA A 607 -2.03 -4.26 -25.16
C ALA A 607 -0.72 -4.94 -24.72
N LEU A 608 -0.80 -6.19 -24.28
CA LEU A 608 0.29 -7.07 -23.85
C LEU A 608 1.17 -7.60 -25.02
N TYR A 609 0.86 -7.26 -26.28
CA TYR A 609 1.61 -7.78 -27.43
C TYR A 609 2.96 -7.04 -27.62
N PRO A 610 4.04 -7.77 -27.95
CA PRO A 610 5.33 -7.21 -28.33
C PRO A 610 5.20 -6.13 -29.41
N GLY A 611 5.82 -4.97 -29.19
CA GLY A 611 5.85 -3.85 -30.15
C GLY A 611 4.86 -2.73 -29.83
N ASN A 612 3.99 -2.91 -28.85
CA ASN A 612 3.39 -1.78 -28.14
C ASN A 612 4.47 -1.10 -27.28
N ALA A 613 4.59 0.22 -27.31
CA ALA A 613 5.63 0.94 -26.57
C ALA A 613 5.47 0.83 -25.03
N ASN A 614 4.29 0.36 -24.60
CA ASN A 614 3.78 0.37 -23.24
C ASN A 614 3.60 -1.06 -22.71
N ALA A 615 3.98 -2.09 -23.47
CA ALA A 615 4.08 -3.46 -22.98
C ALA A 615 5.36 -3.57 -22.14
N GLN A 616 5.26 -3.18 -20.86
CA GLN A 616 6.30 -3.39 -19.85
C GLN A 616 5.79 -4.23 -18.67
N VAL A 617 4.51 -4.61 -18.71
CA VAL A 617 3.76 -5.33 -17.67
C VAL A 617 3.34 -6.68 -18.26
N TYR A 618 3.78 -7.78 -17.65
CA TYR A 618 3.58 -9.13 -18.21
C TYR A 618 3.05 -10.17 -17.18
N PRO A 619 1.87 -9.97 -16.56
CA PRO A 619 1.32 -10.91 -15.59
C PRO A 619 1.18 -12.31 -16.18
N GLY A 620 1.90 -13.28 -15.60
CA GLY A 620 1.98 -14.66 -16.10
C GLY A 620 2.45 -14.81 -17.56
N LEU A 621 3.17 -13.82 -18.09
CA LEU A 621 3.73 -13.75 -19.45
C LEU A 621 5.24 -13.45 -19.48
N ASP A 622 5.82 -13.07 -18.33
CA ASP A 622 7.24 -13.18 -18.01
C ASP A 622 7.39 -14.10 -16.77
N GLU A 623 7.29 -15.43 -16.97
CA GLU A 623 7.37 -16.39 -15.86
C GLU A 623 8.81 -16.53 -15.31
N ASN A 624 9.79 -16.10 -16.10
CA ASN A 624 11.21 -16.25 -15.81
C ASN A 624 11.83 -14.96 -15.19
N VAL A 625 11.10 -13.84 -15.26
CA VAL A 625 11.40 -12.50 -14.75
C VAL A 625 12.62 -11.87 -15.43
N ASP A 626 12.85 -12.11 -16.72
CA ASP A 626 13.97 -11.52 -17.48
C ASP A 626 13.64 -10.19 -18.18
N ASN A 627 12.44 -9.65 -17.94
CA ASN A 627 11.87 -8.45 -18.59
C ASN A 627 11.65 -8.61 -20.10
N ILE A 628 11.67 -9.85 -20.63
CA ILE A 628 11.33 -10.18 -22.01
C ILE A 628 10.10 -11.10 -21.97
N PRO A 629 8.98 -10.76 -22.64
CA PRO A 629 7.83 -11.64 -22.65
C PRO A 629 8.19 -13.01 -23.26
N ASP A 630 7.72 -14.10 -22.65
CA ASP A 630 7.86 -15.51 -23.10
C ASP A 630 7.16 -15.81 -24.46
N MET A 631 6.78 -14.74 -25.15
CA MET A 631 5.84 -14.59 -26.25
C MET A 631 6.47 -13.87 -27.47
N ASP A 632 7.61 -13.19 -27.27
CA ASP A 632 8.58 -12.76 -28.29
C ASP A 632 9.97 -12.80 -27.65
N ARG A 633 10.45 -14.02 -27.40
CA ARG A 633 11.73 -14.28 -26.71
C ARG A 633 12.95 -13.83 -27.52
N ASN A 634 12.74 -13.37 -28.75
CA ASN A 634 13.80 -12.95 -29.66
C ASN A 634 13.74 -11.44 -30.00
N GLU A 635 12.88 -10.69 -29.30
CA GLU A 635 12.74 -9.23 -29.33
C GLU A 635 12.61 -8.64 -30.75
N ASN A 636 11.92 -9.36 -31.65
CA ASN A 636 11.82 -8.96 -33.06
C ASN A 636 10.49 -8.24 -33.41
N PHE A 637 9.58 -8.15 -32.44
CA PHE A 637 8.22 -7.60 -32.53
C PHE A 637 7.28 -8.39 -33.44
N ILE A 638 7.57 -9.68 -33.63
CA ILE A 638 6.68 -10.71 -34.18
C ILE A 638 6.55 -11.76 -33.09
N VAL A 639 5.31 -12.09 -32.74
CA VAL A 639 5.02 -13.07 -31.69
C VAL A 639 5.49 -14.47 -32.08
N ASP A 640 6.17 -15.16 -31.17
CA ASP A 640 6.88 -16.43 -31.43
C ASP A 640 5.96 -17.50 -32.06
N TRP A 641 4.65 -17.49 -31.78
CA TRP A 641 3.66 -18.43 -32.33
C TRP A 641 3.21 -18.13 -33.77
N GLU A 642 3.47 -16.92 -34.29
CA GLU A 642 3.29 -16.58 -35.72
C GLU A 642 4.57 -16.83 -36.53
N GLU A 643 5.69 -17.06 -35.86
CA GLU A 643 6.98 -17.26 -36.51
C GLU A 643 7.18 -18.69 -37.04
N ALA A 644 7.79 -18.80 -38.21
CA ALA A 644 7.90 -20.07 -38.94
C ALA A 644 9.04 -20.99 -38.46
N PHE A 645 9.72 -20.66 -37.36
CA PHE A 645 10.90 -21.39 -36.88
C PHE A 645 10.66 -22.14 -35.56
N LEU A 646 11.07 -23.41 -35.54
CA LEU A 646 10.81 -24.41 -34.50
C LEU A 646 11.57 -24.19 -33.17
N THR A 647 11.97 -22.96 -32.85
CA THR A 647 12.91 -22.68 -31.74
C THR A 647 12.22 -22.23 -30.47
N TYR A 648 11.05 -21.59 -30.57
CA TYR A 648 10.28 -21.09 -29.44
C TYR A 648 8.87 -21.68 -29.51
N ASP A 649 8.52 -22.49 -28.51
CA ASP A 649 7.20 -23.12 -28.38
C ASP A 649 6.34 -22.20 -27.52
N SER A 650 5.64 -21.28 -28.18
CA SER A 650 4.73 -20.31 -27.55
C SER A 650 3.33 -20.47 -28.11
N GLU A 651 2.31 -20.12 -27.32
CA GLU A 651 0.90 -20.14 -27.73
C GLU A 651 0.30 -18.74 -27.55
N PRO A 652 -0.68 -18.34 -28.38
CA PRO A 652 -1.36 -17.05 -28.19
C PRO A 652 -1.96 -16.91 -26.78
N PRO A 653 -1.82 -15.75 -26.11
CA PRO A 653 -2.35 -15.50 -24.76
C PRO A 653 -3.85 -15.80 -24.60
N GLU A 654 -4.62 -15.78 -25.70
CA GLU A 654 -6.03 -16.22 -25.77
C GLU A 654 -6.28 -17.69 -25.32
N PHE A 655 -5.24 -18.52 -25.20
CA PHE A 655 -5.32 -19.95 -24.84
C PHE A 655 -4.78 -20.26 -23.44
N VAL A 656 -4.80 -19.30 -22.52
CA VAL A 656 -4.45 -19.50 -21.11
C VAL A 656 -5.54 -20.29 -20.35
N TYR A 657 -5.11 -21.10 -19.37
CA TYR A 657 -5.99 -21.84 -18.46
C TYR A 657 -5.59 -21.51 -17.02
N GLY A 658 -6.56 -21.13 -16.19
CA GLY A 658 -6.35 -20.88 -14.77
C GLY A 658 -7.68 -20.82 -14.02
N ILE A 659 -7.60 -20.40 -12.77
CA ILE A 659 -8.77 -19.99 -11.99
C ILE A 659 -9.07 -18.53 -12.35
N ASP A 660 -10.35 -18.20 -12.35
CA ASP A 660 -10.92 -16.88 -12.59
C ASP A 660 -12.00 -16.75 -11.50
N PHE A 661 -11.60 -16.26 -10.32
CA PHE A 661 -12.47 -16.19 -9.14
C PHE A 661 -13.55 -15.13 -9.32
N ASN A 662 -13.21 -14.00 -9.96
CA ASN A 662 -14.15 -12.90 -10.18
C ASN A 662 -15.07 -13.11 -11.41
N ASN A 663 -14.73 -14.06 -12.30
CA ASN A 663 -15.42 -14.41 -13.56
C ASN A 663 -15.42 -13.29 -14.62
N ASN A 664 -14.33 -12.52 -14.74
CA ASN A 664 -14.20 -11.47 -15.76
C ASN A 664 -13.67 -11.96 -17.13
N ASN A 665 -13.44 -13.28 -17.27
CA ASN A 665 -12.86 -13.96 -18.44
C ASN A 665 -11.33 -13.89 -18.61
N VAL A 666 -10.60 -13.33 -17.64
CA VAL A 666 -9.14 -13.39 -17.51
C VAL A 666 -8.82 -14.25 -16.28
N PRO A 667 -7.93 -15.26 -16.36
CA PRO A 667 -7.52 -15.98 -15.16
C PRO A 667 -6.79 -15.06 -14.18
N ASP A 668 -7.02 -15.21 -12.87
CA ASP A 668 -6.58 -14.25 -11.85
C ASP A 668 -5.06 -13.95 -11.92
N PHE A 669 -4.22 -14.93 -12.31
CA PHE A 669 -2.77 -14.76 -12.46
C PHE A 669 -2.31 -14.03 -13.75
N ARG A 670 -3.26 -13.66 -14.61
CA ARG A 670 -3.11 -12.88 -15.85
C ARG A 670 -3.80 -11.52 -15.76
N GLU A 671 -4.39 -11.21 -14.61
CA GLU A 671 -4.93 -9.89 -14.37
C GLU A 671 -3.78 -8.90 -14.22
N ASN A 672 -4.04 -7.68 -14.70
CA ASN A 672 -3.29 -6.48 -14.39
C ASN A 672 -4.34 -5.56 -13.77
N ASP A 673 -4.19 -5.17 -12.51
CA ASP A 673 -5.06 -4.14 -11.92
C ASP A 673 -4.25 -2.95 -11.38
N ASP A 674 -4.87 -2.08 -10.58
CA ASP A 674 -4.24 -0.87 -10.03
C ASP A 674 -4.12 -0.90 -8.50
N LYS A 675 -4.18 -2.09 -7.87
CA LYS A 675 -4.31 -2.29 -6.42
C LYS A 675 -3.03 -2.85 -5.80
N PRO A 676 -2.80 -2.66 -4.48
CA PRO A 676 -1.64 -3.24 -3.82
C PRO A 676 -1.65 -4.77 -3.90
N ASP A 677 -0.49 -5.38 -4.22
CA ASP A 677 -0.19 -6.83 -4.30
C ASP A 677 -0.41 -7.62 -2.98
N TYR A 678 -1.59 -7.51 -2.36
CA TYR A 678 -1.97 -8.29 -1.19
C TYR A 678 -2.30 -9.74 -1.60
N PRO A 679 -2.10 -10.73 -0.70
CA PRO A 679 -2.50 -12.13 -0.97
C PRO A 679 -3.98 -12.30 -1.32
N TYR A 680 -4.83 -11.35 -0.90
CA TYR A 680 -6.25 -11.23 -1.20
C TYR A 680 -6.62 -9.74 -1.22
N PRO A 681 -7.57 -9.28 -2.05
CA PRO A 681 -8.03 -7.89 -2.05
C PRO A 681 -8.67 -7.45 -0.73
N ARG A 682 -8.72 -6.14 -0.47
CA ARG A 682 -9.37 -5.60 0.75
C ARG A 682 -10.87 -5.87 0.75
N ASP A 683 -11.43 -5.93 1.96
CA ASP A 683 -12.83 -6.33 2.20
C ASP A 683 -13.22 -7.68 1.57
N GLN A 684 -12.32 -8.66 1.64
CA GLN A 684 -12.64 -10.04 1.29
C GLN A 684 -12.45 -10.97 2.46
N LYS A 685 -13.36 -11.94 2.61
CA LYS A 685 -13.21 -13.07 3.53
C LYS A 685 -13.69 -14.33 2.85
N GLY A 686 -12.89 -15.38 2.92
CA GLY A 686 -13.14 -16.59 2.15
C GLY A 686 -12.56 -17.84 2.79
N GLN A 687 -12.94 -18.97 2.20
CA GLN A 687 -12.41 -20.28 2.50
C GLN A 687 -12.37 -21.10 1.21
N HIS A 688 -11.24 -21.72 0.92
CA HIS A 688 -11.10 -22.63 -0.22
C HIS A 688 -10.63 -24.00 0.25
N ILE A 689 -11.05 -25.05 -0.46
CA ILE A 689 -10.66 -26.44 -0.22
C ILE A 689 -10.35 -27.05 -1.58
N PHE A 690 -9.20 -27.71 -1.69
CA PHE A 690 -8.71 -28.30 -2.94
C PHE A 690 -8.08 -29.67 -2.71
N ILE A 691 -8.02 -30.46 -3.76
CA ILE A 691 -7.42 -31.80 -3.77
C ILE A 691 -6.44 -31.85 -4.94
N ARG A 692 -5.19 -32.22 -4.65
CA ARG A 692 -4.16 -32.50 -5.67
C ARG A 692 -4.01 -34.02 -5.81
N TYR A 693 -3.66 -34.48 -7.00
CA TYR A 693 -3.33 -35.88 -7.28
C TYR A 693 -2.19 -35.91 -8.30
N ASP A 694 -1.03 -36.42 -7.86
CA ASP A 694 0.24 -36.49 -8.59
C ASP A 694 0.41 -37.83 -9.35
#